data_AF-A0A2E9ZJB2-F1
#
_entry.id   AF-A0A2E9ZJB2-F1
#
_cell.length_a   1.000
_cell.length_b   1.000
_cell.length_c   1.000
_cell.angle_alpha   90.00
_cell.angle_beta   90.00
_cell.angle_gamma   90.00
#
_symmetry.space_group_name_H-M   'P 1'
#
loop_
_entity.id
_entity.type
_entity.pdbx_description
1 polymer ?
#
loop_
_entity_poly.entity_id
_entity_poly.type
_entity_poly.pdbx_seq_one_letter_code
_entity_poly.pdbx_strand_id
1 'polypeptide(L)'
;MRRLILTLLMLACSAKLVVAQDRQLLFSAAELGLGSDFEQGINHSLSVSLDPENHNIEVTDIIVFPDSYVGKSLTFSLNSSLRISDSSIPFRALIASPDDDVIVPRDSDFAVLESSQYSLTLAASDENRLVLHYRGSIYDLAVQNSEEYAQSFAETAGIIAEQGVYLNGASAWVPAFDDELISFNLNVSFSEAAASWTAVSQGRRIFANMWRSRQPMEEVYLIAADFTVYSQQADDTEVLAYLRQPEPNLAARYMDATERYLKLYEPLLGDYPYSKFALVENFWETGYGMPSFTLLGEQVIRFPFILESSFPHEILHNWWGNGVYPDYETGNWSEGLTAYLADHLFQEMEGAGPQYRKEMLARYKNYVAAGTDFPLSEFTSRNSAATQAVGYGKTLMLWHMLRIAVGDELFLEGLRQFYRDYKFRRAGFADIATLYSELSGTDLTPFFNQWVDRTGAPELSISVEEVNGNRGRIMFAQVQAGAPYDLKVPVALFYEGEAEPQIYDINLSQKLEGVMADDYARLQAVLVDPYFDVFRQLAREETPPTIGELFGTDEIAFILPQTNRQHWMRMAEAFAPGLDVPGASAQILFGSELEAVPADRSVWILGRDNPFLTAIAEASETYAVSFSDAGVMLAGSDVRYDRRSTVVVARHPSNPELAIGWIHVEDMVAMPGMIEKLPHYGKYSYLSFLGAEPTNDVQGVWTSNESPMQWLRPGLDSAAVKLDSLPATVPLTSLPPKYLPEHLLRHVRQLTESNMQGRGLGTEGLDAAARYIADQFRSAGLQTLSGTFLQEWTQTQLGRGATTLANVVGMIPGSNRALSHQPVVLGAHFDHLGIDPQTGAPFPGADDNASGISILIELAAKLSRTFTPQRPILFVAFSGEESGLLGSEYFVTNPPAGFQTRDLFAMINLDTVGRLGDNTLQVFASDSAYEWPFMAQGIGFTTGVASTFPQTTIASSDHVSFLNAGIPAIHLFSGANVDYHRLSDTATKLDGMGMSDIALWVEEAMVYLGDRSEPLRVNLGGVELVVSATGTARQASLGTVPDFAYVGDGVRISAVTPDSAAAEAGLIAGDVLLTFDGEPVVDLQTYSNLLRQSAPGDVVQIQLRRDQQLVKVDAKLKPR
;
A
#
# COMPACT_ATOMS: atom_id res chain seq x y z
N MET A 1 36.08 36.77 -33.23
CA MET A 1 36.86 35.58 -32.82
C MET A 1 36.18 34.76 -31.72
N ARG A 2 35.76 35.31 -30.57
CA ARG A 2 35.03 34.52 -29.53
C ARG A 2 33.63 34.02 -29.96
N ARG A 3 32.93 34.71 -30.87
CA ARG A 3 31.66 34.23 -31.45
C ARG A 3 31.82 33.17 -32.54
N LEU A 4 33.00 32.99 -33.14
CA LEU A 4 33.25 31.94 -34.15
C LEU A 4 33.65 30.61 -33.50
N ILE A 5 34.28 30.67 -32.32
CA ILE A 5 34.67 29.50 -31.52
C ILE A 5 33.44 28.88 -30.82
N LEU A 6 32.48 29.69 -30.36
CA LEU A 6 31.27 29.17 -29.70
C LEU A 6 30.31 28.46 -30.68
N THR A 7 30.21 28.93 -31.93
CA THR A 7 29.38 28.28 -32.96
C THR A 7 30.03 27.01 -33.51
N LEU A 8 31.37 26.93 -33.60
CA LEU A 8 32.07 25.68 -33.94
C LEU A 8 32.04 24.63 -32.82
N LEU A 9 32.02 25.04 -31.54
CA LEU A 9 31.85 24.10 -30.42
C LEU A 9 30.41 23.56 -30.32
N MET A 10 29.38 24.36 -30.63
CA MET A 10 28.00 23.87 -30.65
C MET A 10 27.70 22.95 -31.85
N LEU A 11 28.28 23.21 -33.03
CA LEU A 11 28.17 22.27 -34.17
C LEU A 11 29.00 20.99 -33.98
N ALA A 12 30.12 21.05 -33.25
CA ALA A 12 30.92 19.85 -32.93
C ALA A 12 30.31 18.96 -31.83
N CYS A 13 29.54 19.51 -30.89
CA CYS A 13 28.78 18.72 -29.91
C CYS A 13 27.51 18.08 -30.51
N SER A 14 26.90 18.72 -31.51
CA SER A 14 25.67 18.20 -32.14
C SER A 14 25.93 17.15 -33.23
N ALA A 15 27.14 17.13 -33.81
CA ALA A 15 27.53 16.18 -34.87
C ALA A 15 28.28 14.92 -34.36
N LYS A 16 28.62 14.85 -33.06
CA LYS A 16 29.22 13.66 -32.44
C LYS A 16 28.21 12.70 -31.81
N LEU A 17 26.93 13.06 -31.78
CA LEU A 17 25.85 12.20 -31.26
C LEU A 17 25.17 11.32 -32.32
N VAL A 18 25.55 11.43 -33.61
CA VAL A 18 24.85 10.75 -34.73
C VAL A 18 25.79 9.90 -35.61
N VAL A 19 27.09 9.81 -35.30
CA VAL A 19 28.03 8.96 -36.07
C VAL A 19 28.90 8.15 -35.11
N ALA A 20 28.27 7.19 -34.44
CA ALA A 20 28.91 6.02 -33.85
C ALA A 20 28.02 4.78 -34.01
N GLN A 21 27.29 4.71 -35.12
CA GLN A 21 26.88 3.44 -35.73
C GLN A 21 28.01 3.05 -36.69
N ASP A 22 28.36 1.76 -36.74
CA ASP A 22 29.50 1.17 -37.46
C ASP A 22 30.89 1.31 -36.83
N ARG A 23 31.12 0.54 -35.77
CA ARG A 23 32.33 -0.29 -35.63
C ARG A 23 32.09 -1.37 -34.57
N GLN A 24 31.85 -2.60 -35.03
CA GLN A 24 32.07 -3.80 -34.22
C GLN A 24 33.54 -3.79 -33.73
N LEU A 25 33.74 -3.36 -32.49
CA LEU A 25 34.99 -3.56 -31.78
C LEU A 25 34.79 -4.76 -30.86
N LEU A 26 35.36 -5.89 -31.26
CA LEU A 26 35.70 -6.97 -30.33
C LEU A 26 36.63 -6.36 -29.27
N PHE A 27 36.08 -6.04 -28.10
CA PHE A 27 36.87 -5.55 -26.97
C PHE A 27 37.84 -6.64 -26.52
N SER A 28 39.07 -6.24 -26.18
CA SER A 28 40.05 -7.18 -25.65
C SER A 28 39.63 -7.67 -24.26
N ALA A 29 40.13 -8.84 -23.86
CA ALA A 29 39.93 -9.41 -22.50
C ALA A 29 40.26 -8.41 -21.36
N ALA A 30 41.15 -7.44 -21.61
CA ALA A 30 41.51 -6.41 -20.65
C ALA A 30 40.47 -5.27 -20.53
N GLU A 31 39.67 -5.01 -21.58
CA GLU A 31 38.60 -4.00 -21.57
C GLU A 31 37.26 -4.55 -21.06
N LEU A 32 37.05 -5.88 -21.15
CA LEU A 32 35.95 -6.61 -20.49
C LEU A 32 36.15 -6.77 -18.98
N GLY A 33 37.26 -6.27 -18.41
CA GLY A 33 37.48 -6.32 -16.98
C GLY A 33 37.67 -7.74 -16.44
N LEU A 34 38.34 -8.63 -17.19
CA LEU A 34 38.83 -9.93 -16.70
C LEU A 34 40.03 -9.77 -15.73
N GLY A 35 39.97 -8.78 -14.85
CA GLY A 35 40.88 -8.60 -13.73
C GLY A 35 40.40 -9.38 -12.51
N SER A 36 41.34 -9.73 -11.64
CA SER A 36 41.28 -10.58 -10.44
C SER A 36 40.28 -10.20 -9.32
N ASP A 37 39.17 -9.54 -9.64
CA ASP A 37 38.25 -8.93 -8.67
C ASP A 37 36.93 -9.72 -8.47
N PHE A 38 36.80 -10.93 -9.02
CA PHE A 38 35.64 -11.81 -8.77
C PHE A 38 35.94 -12.67 -7.54
N GLU A 39 35.29 -12.39 -6.42
CA GLU A 39 35.72 -12.86 -5.10
C GLU A 39 35.48 -14.37 -4.83
N GLN A 40 34.69 -15.09 -5.62
CA GLN A 40 34.47 -16.56 -5.54
C GLN A 40 33.53 -17.03 -6.67
N GLY A 41 33.64 -18.29 -7.11
CA GLY A 41 32.66 -18.94 -8.02
C GLY A 41 32.98 -18.89 -9.53
N ILE A 42 32.05 -19.38 -10.35
CA ILE A 42 32.15 -19.42 -11.82
C ILE A 42 31.71 -18.06 -12.39
N ASN A 43 32.45 -17.52 -13.36
CA ASN A 43 32.11 -16.26 -14.03
C ASN A 43 31.80 -16.47 -15.51
N HIS A 44 30.65 -15.95 -15.96
CA HIS A 44 30.25 -15.93 -17.36
C HIS A 44 30.48 -14.55 -17.99
N SER A 45 30.95 -14.50 -19.22
CA SER A 45 31.04 -13.29 -20.01
C SER A 45 30.35 -13.51 -21.35
N LEU A 46 29.07 -13.12 -21.38
CA LEU A 46 28.08 -13.43 -22.40
C LEU A 46 28.02 -12.31 -23.45
N SER A 47 28.23 -12.66 -24.71
CA SER A 47 27.89 -11.82 -25.86
C SER A 47 26.74 -12.46 -26.62
N VAL A 48 25.58 -11.82 -26.59
CA VAL A 48 24.30 -12.35 -27.07
C VAL A 48 23.83 -11.55 -28.28
N SER A 49 23.39 -12.26 -29.33
CA SER A 49 22.65 -11.70 -30.45
C SER A 49 21.25 -12.30 -30.48
N LEU A 50 20.23 -11.44 -30.42
CA LEU A 50 18.82 -11.81 -30.41
C LEU A 50 18.16 -11.43 -31.73
N ASP A 51 17.36 -12.35 -32.27
CA ASP A 51 16.48 -12.11 -33.42
C ASP A 51 15.03 -12.47 -33.06
N PRO A 52 14.27 -11.51 -32.49
CA PRO A 52 12.92 -11.77 -31.98
C PRO A 52 11.92 -12.23 -33.04
N GLU A 53 12.04 -11.78 -34.30
CA GLU A 53 11.17 -12.19 -35.41
C GLU A 53 11.33 -13.68 -35.75
N ASN A 54 12.53 -14.22 -35.59
CA ASN A 54 12.84 -15.62 -35.91
C ASN A 54 12.99 -16.51 -34.66
N HIS A 55 12.64 -15.99 -33.48
CA HIS A 55 12.77 -16.67 -32.19
C HIS A 55 14.18 -17.20 -31.89
N ASN A 56 15.21 -16.56 -32.43
CA ASN A 56 16.56 -17.11 -32.49
C ASN A 56 17.54 -16.36 -31.58
N ILE A 57 18.48 -17.11 -31.00
CA ILE A 57 19.56 -16.60 -30.16
C ILE A 57 20.90 -17.17 -30.63
N GLU A 58 21.92 -16.32 -30.67
CA GLU A 58 23.33 -16.72 -30.80
C GLU A 58 24.13 -16.19 -29.61
N VAL A 59 24.90 -17.05 -28.95
CA VAL A 59 25.67 -16.70 -27.76
C VAL A 59 27.12 -17.12 -27.91
N THR A 60 28.02 -16.20 -27.55
CA THR A 60 29.41 -16.50 -27.20
C THR A 60 29.56 -16.34 -25.70
N ASP A 61 29.90 -17.44 -25.02
CA ASP A 61 30.11 -17.45 -23.58
C ASP A 61 31.57 -17.74 -23.27
N ILE A 62 32.19 -16.83 -22.52
CA ILE A 62 33.52 -17.02 -21.95
C ILE A 62 33.34 -17.30 -20.46
N ILE A 63 33.63 -18.54 -20.07
CA ILE A 63 33.44 -19.05 -18.72
C ILE A 63 34.81 -19.16 -18.05
N VAL A 64 34.94 -18.56 -16.86
CA VAL A 64 36.15 -18.62 -16.04
C VAL A 64 35.83 -19.37 -14.76
N PHE A 65 36.63 -20.40 -14.46
CA PHE A 65 36.47 -21.26 -13.29
C PHE A 65 37.50 -20.93 -12.19
N PRO A 66 37.16 -21.15 -10.91
CA PRO A 66 38.14 -21.16 -9.84
C PRO A 66 39.19 -22.29 -10.01
N ASP A 67 40.39 -22.09 -9.42
CA ASP A 67 41.47 -23.09 -9.45
C ASP A 67 41.05 -24.47 -8.89
N SER A 68 40.03 -24.52 -8.02
CA SER A 68 39.48 -25.75 -7.43
C SER A 68 38.81 -26.68 -8.45
N TYR A 69 38.55 -26.21 -9.68
CA TYR A 69 37.94 -26.98 -10.77
C TYR A 69 38.97 -27.65 -11.69
N VAL A 70 40.25 -27.27 -11.58
CA VAL A 70 41.31 -27.81 -12.45
C VAL A 70 41.52 -29.29 -12.21
N GLY A 71 41.52 -30.07 -13.29
CA GLY A 71 41.70 -31.52 -13.27
C GLY A 71 40.45 -32.31 -12.86
N LYS A 72 39.32 -31.64 -12.57
CA LYS A 72 38.04 -32.30 -12.32
C LYS A 72 37.27 -32.54 -13.62
N SER A 73 36.49 -33.62 -13.63
CA SER A 73 35.47 -33.83 -14.66
C SER A 73 34.26 -32.99 -14.28
N LEU A 74 33.83 -32.12 -15.18
CA LEU A 74 32.69 -31.23 -14.99
C LEU A 74 31.52 -31.70 -15.85
N THR A 75 30.31 -31.43 -15.39
CA THR A 75 29.07 -31.63 -16.11
C THR A 75 28.33 -30.31 -16.23
N PHE A 76 27.71 -30.08 -17.38
CA PHE A 76 26.83 -28.93 -17.56
C PHE A 76 25.63 -29.26 -18.44
N SER A 77 24.55 -28.53 -18.22
CA SER A 77 23.31 -28.63 -18.98
C SER A 77 23.12 -27.40 -19.88
N LEU A 78 22.54 -27.61 -21.05
CA LEU A 78 22.11 -26.55 -21.96
C LEU A 78 20.80 -26.96 -22.63
N ASN A 79 19.91 -26.01 -22.89
CA ASN A 79 18.66 -26.26 -23.61
C ASN A 79 18.89 -27.08 -24.89
N SER A 80 18.09 -28.13 -25.11
CA SER A 80 18.25 -29.08 -26.23
C SER A 80 17.97 -28.45 -27.60
N SER A 81 17.30 -27.30 -27.63
CA SER A 81 17.09 -26.50 -28.85
C SER A 81 18.32 -25.65 -29.20
N LEU A 82 19.28 -25.49 -28.29
CA LEU A 82 20.54 -24.78 -28.51
C LEU A 82 21.64 -25.77 -28.91
N ARG A 83 22.29 -25.52 -30.05
CA ARG A 83 23.40 -26.34 -30.56
C ARG A 83 24.73 -25.64 -30.33
N ILE A 84 25.64 -26.32 -29.64
CA ILE A 84 27.04 -25.90 -29.52
C ILE A 84 27.72 -26.02 -30.89
N SER A 85 28.08 -24.89 -31.45
CA SER A 85 28.72 -24.73 -32.76
C SER A 85 30.25 -24.77 -32.69
N ASP A 86 30.84 -24.32 -31.58
CA ASP A 86 32.29 -24.33 -31.33
C ASP A 86 32.58 -24.33 -29.83
N SER A 87 33.72 -24.90 -29.44
CA SER A 87 34.19 -24.96 -28.04
C SER A 87 35.71 -24.97 -27.96
N SER A 88 36.29 -24.20 -27.03
CA SER A 88 37.75 -24.20 -26.78
C SER A 88 38.25 -25.50 -26.14
N ILE A 89 37.38 -26.26 -25.46
CA ILE A 89 37.71 -27.52 -24.79
C ILE A 89 36.83 -28.65 -25.35
N PRO A 90 37.40 -29.83 -25.67
CA PRO A 90 36.63 -30.99 -26.08
C PRO A 90 35.64 -31.42 -25.00
N PHE A 91 34.39 -31.66 -25.39
CA PHE A 91 33.33 -32.15 -24.53
C PHE A 91 32.72 -33.43 -25.09
N ARG A 92 31.97 -34.14 -24.24
CA ARG A 92 31.20 -35.35 -24.60
C ARG A 92 29.75 -35.15 -24.18
N ALA A 93 28.82 -35.33 -25.11
CA ALA A 93 27.40 -35.42 -24.78
C ALA A 93 27.12 -36.69 -23.95
N LEU A 94 26.38 -36.54 -22.86
CA LEU A 94 25.90 -37.65 -22.04
C LEU A 94 24.57 -38.16 -22.61
N ILE A 95 24.35 -39.47 -22.54
CA ILE A 95 23.06 -40.06 -22.93
C ILE A 95 22.12 -39.82 -21.76
N ALA A 96 21.03 -39.08 -21.97
CA ALA A 96 20.03 -38.81 -20.94
C ALA A 96 19.58 -40.11 -20.27
N SER A 97 19.80 -40.23 -18.96
CA SER A 97 19.07 -41.18 -18.13
C SER A 97 17.71 -40.54 -17.80
N PRO A 98 16.59 -41.28 -17.81
CA PRO A 98 15.29 -40.74 -17.42
C PRO A 98 15.23 -40.21 -15.97
N ASP A 99 16.23 -40.56 -15.14
CA ASP A 99 16.29 -40.27 -13.70
C ASP A 99 17.38 -39.22 -13.32
N ASP A 100 18.08 -38.61 -14.29
CA ASP A 100 19.07 -37.56 -13.98
C ASP A 100 18.37 -36.20 -13.90
N ASP A 101 17.98 -35.80 -12.68
CA ASP A 101 17.34 -34.51 -12.40
C ASP A 101 18.18 -33.36 -12.99
N VAL A 102 17.51 -32.48 -13.73
CA VAL A 102 18.09 -31.24 -14.25
C VAL A 102 18.42 -30.33 -13.05
N ILE A 103 19.58 -29.66 -13.08
CA ILE A 103 19.87 -28.58 -12.12
C ILE A 103 19.02 -27.38 -12.54
N VAL A 104 17.89 -27.21 -11.87
CA VAL A 104 16.91 -26.14 -12.09
C VAL A 104 17.00 -25.17 -10.91
N PRO A 105 16.93 -23.85 -11.12
CA PRO A 105 16.71 -22.92 -10.01
C PRO A 105 15.45 -23.33 -9.25
N ARG A 106 15.63 -23.68 -7.97
CA ARG A 106 14.62 -24.36 -7.13
C ARG A 106 13.47 -23.46 -6.66
N ASP A 107 13.46 -22.19 -7.09
CA ASP A 107 12.41 -21.21 -6.82
C ASP A 107 11.30 -21.17 -7.90
N SER A 108 11.25 -22.18 -8.76
CA SER A 108 10.48 -22.06 -9.99
C SER A 108 9.60 -23.29 -10.29
N ASP A 109 8.29 -23.06 -10.37
CA ASP A 109 7.29 -24.06 -10.79
C ASP A 109 7.29 -24.30 -12.31
N PHE A 110 8.28 -23.73 -13.05
CA PHE A 110 8.32 -23.77 -14.50
C PHE A 110 8.51 -25.22 -15.02
N ALA A 111 7.77 -25.55 -16.08
CA ALA A 111 8.06 -26.72 -16.90
C ALA A 111 9.42 -26.50 -17.61
N VAL A 112 10.49 -27.02 -17.03
CA VAL A 112 11.85 -26.88 -17.54
C VAL A 112 11.93 -27.33 -18.99
N LEU A 113 12.47 -26.49 -19.87
CA LEU A 113 12.70 -26.88 -21.26
C LEU A 113 13.70 -28.04 -21.30
N GLU A 114 13.44 -29.05 -22.16
CA GLU A 114 14.31 -30.22 -22.30
C GLU A 114 15.77 -29.80 -22.43
N SER A 115 16.63 -30.25 -21.52
CA SER A 115 18.06 -29.92 -21.52
C SER A 115 18.92 -31.12 -21.96
N SER A 116 20.03 -30.81 -22.62
CA SER A 116 21.06 -31.77 -23.01
C SER A 116 22.24 -31.64 -22.05
N GLN A 117 22.69 -32.76 -21.50
CA GLN A 117 23.85 -32.80 -20.60
C GLN A 117 25.15 -33.10 -21.35
N TYR A 118 26.22 -32.43 -20.92
CA TYR A 118 27.55 -32.55 -21.47
C TYR A 118 28.57 -32.73 -20.34
N SER A 119 29.66 -33.44 -20.63
CA SER A 119 30.80 -33.56 -19.72
C SER A 119 32.09 -33.13 -20.39
N LEU A 120 32.96 -32.45 -19.63
CA LEU A 120 34.29 -32.03 -20.04
C LEU A 120 35.29 -32.20 -18.89
N THR A 121 36.57 -32.05 -19.18
CA THR A 121 37.63 -32.03 -18.15
C THR A 121 38.50 -30.81 -18.37
N LEU A 122 38.63 -29.98 -17.33
CA LEU A 122 39.40 -28.74 -17.37
C LEU A 122 40.90 -29.06 -17.15
N ALA A 123 41.74 -28.91 -18.16
CA ALA A 123 43.17 -29.13 -18.03
C ALA A 123 43.88 -27.87 -17.50
N ALA A 124 45.03 -28.06 -16.84
CA ALA A 124 45.83 -26.93 -16.35
C ALA A 124 46.38 -26.02 -17.48
N SER A 125 46.41 -26.52 -18.72
CA SER A 125 46.77 -25.73 -19.92
C SER A 125 45.68 -24.77 -20.37
N ASP A 126 44.46 -24.92 -19.88
CA ASP A 126 43.30 -24.19 -20.38
C ASP A 126 43.09 -22.86 -19.66
N GLU A 127 44.04 -22.47 -18.78
CA GLU A 127 44.02 -21.22 -18.00
C GLU A 127 42.69 -21.00 -17.25
N ASN A 128 42.10 -22.11 -16.78
CA ASN A 128 40.78 -22.17 -16.13
C ASN A 128 39.63 -21.58 -16.94
N ARG A 129 39.72 -21.62 -18.27
CA ARG A 129 38.80 -20.91 -19.15
C ARG A 129 38.20 -21.82 -20.21
N LEU A 130 36.88 -21.72 -20.37
CA LEU A 130 36.11 -22.34 -21.45
C LEU A 130 35.49 -21.25 -22.31
N VAL A 131 35.52 -21.42 -23.64
CA VAL A 131 34.80 -20.57 -24.59
C VAL A 131 33.82 -21.44 -25.33
N LEU A 132 32.52 -21.12 -25.26
CA LEU A 132 31.44 -21.81 -25.96
C LEU A 132 30.77 -20.88 -26.95
N HIS A 133 30.48 -21.38 -28.13
CA HIS A 133 29.63 -20.71 -29.12
C HIS A 133 28.42 -21.60 -29.38
N TYR A 134 27.21 -21.12 -29.08
CA TYR A 134 25.99 -21.89 -29.27
C TYR A 134 24.85 -21.02 -29.82
N ARG A 135 23.91 -21.66 -30.51
CA ARG A 135 22.77 -20.98 -31.12
C ARG A 135 21.57 -21.90 -31.29
N GLY A 136 20.39 -21.30 -31.40
CA GLY A 136 19.16 -22.03 -31.66
C GLY A 136 17.93 -21.17 -31.38
N SER A 137 16.79 -21.82 -31.24
CA SER A 137 15.52 -21.15 -30.97
C SER A 137 15.00 -21.49 -29.59
N ILE A 138 14.47 -20.48 -28.88
CA ILE A 138 13.76 -20.64 -27.62
C ILE A 138 12.41 -19.96 -27.77
N TYR A 139 11.34 -20.75 -27.78
CA TYR A 139 9.98 -20.28 -27.96
C TYR A 139 9.00 -21.18 -27.20
N ASP A 140 8.80 -20.86 -25.94
CA ASP A 140 7.80 -21.49 -25.08
C ASP A 140 6.70 -20.48 -24.75
N LEU A 141 5.48 -20.72 -25.24
CA LEU A 141 4.37 -19.79 -25.00
C LEU A 141 4.00 -19.80 -23.52
N ALA A 142 3.64 -18.64 -22.99
CA ALA A 142 3.11 -18.58 -21.63
C ALA A 142 1.77 -19.33 -21.57
N VAL A 143 1.68 -20.37 -20.74
CA VAL A 143 0.48 -21.18 -20.54
C VAL A 143 0.11 -21.16 -19.06
N GLN A 144 -1.19 -21.09 -18.77
CA GLN A 144 -1.70 -21.24 -17.41
C GLN A 144 -1.79 -22.75 -17.09
N ASN A 145 -0.86 -23.26 -16.27
CA ASN A 145 -0.67 -24.70 -16.07
C ASN A 145 -1.49 -25.33 -14.93
N SER A 146 -2.57 -24.69 -14.45
CA SER A 146 -3.49 -25.32 -13.51
C SER A 146 -4.96 -25.02 -13.81
N GLU A 147 -5.76 -26.08 -13.97
CA GLU A 147 -7.23 -25.99 -13.94
C GLU A 147 -7.75 -25.81 -12.50
N GLU A 148 -6.93 -26.10 -11.49
CA GLU A 148 -7.29 -26.03 -10.05
C GLU A 148 -7.04 -24.66 -9.41
N TYR A 149 -6.29 -23.75 -10.06
CA TYR A 149 -5.93 -22.47 -9.44
C TYR A 149 -6.11 -21.29 -10.39
N ALA A 150 -7.29 -20.68 -10.32
CA ALA A 150 -7.65 -19.53 -11.14
C ALA A 150 -6.83 -18.25 -10.82
N GLN A 151 -5.96 -18.26 -9.80
CA GLN A 151 -5.11 -17.12 -9.41
C GLN A 151 -3.64 -17.21 -9.92
N SER A 152 -3.21 -18.29 -10.59
CA SER A 152 -1.86 -18.35 -11.16
C SER A 152 -1.81 -17.62 -12.50
N PHE A 153 -0.80 -16.77 -12.69
CA PHE A 153 -0.49 -16.18 -13.99
C PHE A 153 -0.08 -17.25 -15.01
N ALA A 154 -0.09 -16.90 -16.29
CA ALA A 154 0.51 -17.76 -17.31
C ALA A 154 2.03 -17.79 -17.12
N GLU A 155 2.62 -18.97 -17.25
CA GLU A 155 4.03 -19.22 -17.00
C GLU A 155 4.73 -19.72 -18.27
N THR A 156 6.00 -19.37 -18.43
CA THR A 156 6.85 -19.80 -19.55
C THR A 156 8.23 -20.10 -19.01
N ALA A 157 8.85 -21.18 -19.49
CA ALA A 157 10.24 -21.47 -19.18
C ALA A 157 11.22 -20.63 -20.01
N GLY A 158 10.76 -19.90 -21.03
CA GLY A 158 11.58 -18.98 -21.80
C GLY A 158 11.03 -18.70 -23.20
N ILE A 159 11.03 -17.43 -23.60
CA ILE A 159 10.46 -17.00 -24.87
C ILE A 159 11.27 -15.88 -25.52
N ILE A 160 11.51 -16.03 -26.83
CA ILE A 160 12.06 -14.99 -27.70
C ILE A 160 11.03 -14.76 -28.81
N ALA A 161 10.34 -13.62 -28.80
CA ALA A 161 9.30 -13.33 -29.79
C ALA A 161 9.18 -11.84 -30.10
N GLU A 162 8.44 -11.47 -31.15
CA GLU A 162 8.19 -10.07 -31.53
C GLU A 162 7.56 -9.23 -30.40
N GLN A 163 6.83 -9.87 -29.49
CA GLN A 163 6.24 -9.20 -28.32
C GLN A 163 7.30 -8.83 -27.29
N GLY A 164 8.37 -9.61 -27.15
CA GLY A 164 9.42 -9.42 -26.17
C GLY A 164 10.26 -10.68 -25.96
N VAL A 165 11.29 -10.55 -25.14
CA VAL A 165 12.19 -11.63 -24.71
C VAL A 165 12.09 -11.78 -23.20
N TYR A 166 11.98 -13.02 -22.74
CA TYR A 166 12.09 -13.41 -21.35
C TYR A 166 12.90 -14.71 -21.29
N LEU A 167 14.06 -14.67 -20.63
CA LEU A 167 14.89 -15.84 -20.37
C LEU A 167 15.31 -15.84 -18.90
N ASN A 168 15.16 -16.98 -18.26
CA ASN A 168 15.61 -17.28 -16.90
C ASN A 168 16.40 -18.61 -16.90
N GLY A 169 16.78 -19.13 -15.75
CA GLY A 169 17.50 -20.39 -15.59
C GLY A 169 16.68 -21.62 -16.03
N ALA A 170 15.36 -21.62 -15.90
CA ALA A 170 14.49 -22.70 -16.40
C ALA A 170 14.55 -22.85 -17.94
N SER A 171 14.90 -21.77 -18.66
CA SER A 171 15.15 -21.86 -20.11
C SER A 171 16.43 -22.61 -20.45
N ALA A 172 17.32 -22.87 -19.48
CA ALA A 172 18.64 -23.46 -19.65
C ALA A 172 19.46 -22.80 -20.77
N TRP A 173 19.32 -21.48 -20.95
CA TRP A 173 19.99 -20.71 -22.01
C TRP A 173 21.46 -20.42 -21.72
N VAL A 174 21.85 -20.37 -20.44
CA VAL A 174 23.23 -20.28 -19.98
C VAL A 174 23.66 -21.66 -19.46
N PRO A 175 24.85 -22.16 -19.83
CA PRO A 175 25.40 -23.39 -19.27
C PRO A 175 25.49 -23.37 -17.74
N ALA A 176 24.77 -24.26 -17.05
CA ALA A 176 24.84 -24.41 -15.60
C ALA A 176 25.81 -25.53 -15.22
N PHE A 177 26.76 -25.25 -14.31
CA PHE A 177 27.78 -26.18 -13.83
C PHE A 177 27.58 -26.41 -12.34
N ASP A 178 27.19 -27.63 -11.97
CA ASP A 178 26.80 -27.95 -10.60
C ASP A 178 25.72 -26.96 -10.08
N ASP A 179 25.42 -26.97 -8.77
CA ASP A 179 24.45 -26.07 -8.14
C ASP A 179 25.13 -24.84 -7.51
N GLU A 180 26.13 -24.30 -8.21
CA GLU A 180 27.01 -23.22 -7.72
C GLU A 180 26.54 -21.84 -8.19
N LEU A 181 26.69 -20.85 -7.32
CA LEU A 181 26.37 -19.46 -7.64
C LEU A 181 27.36 -18.89 -8.67
N ILE A 182 26.85 -18.09 -9.60
CA ILE A 182 27.60 -17.51 -10.71
C ILE A 182 27.67 -15.99 -10.63
N SER A 183 28.67 -15.41 -11.29
CA SER A 183 28.71 -13.98 -11.61
C SER A 183 28.74 -13.80 -13.12
N PHE A 184 28.33 -12.64 -13.64
CA PHE A 184 28.28 -12.46 -15.09
C PHE A 184 28.51 -11.04 -15.61
N ASN A 185 29.04 -10.97 -16.83
CA ASN A 185 28.93 -9.81 -17.72
C ASN A 185 28.03 -10.19 -18.89
N LEU A 186 27.10 -9.33 -19.26
CA LEU A 186 26.16 -9.56 -20.35
C LEU A 186 26.17 -8.38 -21.32
N ASN A 187 26.39 -8.66 -22.60
CA ASN A 187 26.31 -7.70 -23.69
C ASN A 187 25.33 -8.21 -24.75
N VAL A 188 24.26 -7.44 -24.99
CA VAL A 188 23.17 -7.84 -25.89
C VAL A 188 23.15 -6.97 -27.14
N SER A 189 23.00 -7.63 -28.28
CA SER A 189 22.76 -7.03 -29.59
C SER A 189 21.50 -7.59 -30.21
N PHE A 190 20.86 -6.83 -31.09
CA PHE A 190 19.60 -7.19 -31.73
C PHE A 190 19.76 -7.23 -33.25
N SER A 191 18.90 -8.00 -33.93
CA SER A 191 18.72 -7.95 -35.38
C SER A 191 18.25 -6.55 -35.82
N GLU A 192 18.37 -6.25 -37.12
CA GLU A 192 17.99 -4.94 -37.67
C GLU A 192 16.52 -4.57 -37.38
N ALA A 193 15.63 -5.57 -37.37
CA ALA A 193 14.21 -5.40 -37.06
C ALA A 193 13.95 -4.95 -35.61
N ALA A 194 14.82 -5.31 -34.68
CA ALA A 194 14.72 -4.96 -33.25
C ALA A 194 15.79 -3.94 -32.82
N ALA A 195 16.27 -3.09 -33.76
CA ALA A 195 17.36 -2.15 -33.48
C ALA A 195 17.05 -1.07 -32.42
N SER A 196 15.76 -0.80 -32.14
CA SER A 196 15.34 0.12 -31.07
C SER A 196 15.25 -0.53 -29.69
N TRP A 197 15.31 -1.85 -29.62
CA TRP A 197 15.06 -2.59 -28.38
C TRP A 197 16.16 -2.36 -27.36
N THR A 198 15.76 -2.45 -26.09
CA THR A 198 16.66 -2.44 -24.96
C THR A 198 16.55 -3.71 -24.14
N ALA A 199 17.67 -4.18 -23.60
CA ALA A 199 17.75 -5.34 -22.72
C ALA A 199 17.91 -4.90 -21.27
N VAL A 200 17.30 -5.65 -20.34
CA VAL A 200 17.45 -5.52 -18.90
C VAL A 200 17.83 -6.86 -18.28
N SER A 201 18.70 -6.81 -17.28
CA SER A 201 19.22 -7.96 -16.54
C SER A 201 19.57 -7.54 -15.10
N GLN A 202 20.03 -8.49 -14.28
CA GLN A 202 20.45 -8.21 -12.92
C GLN A 202 21.74 -7.37 -12.88
N GLY A 203 21.94 -6.66 -11.77
CA GLY A 203 23.19 -5.96 -11.47
C GLY A 203 23.31 -4.57 -12.11
N ARG A 204 24.53 -4.11 -12.31
CA ARG A 204 24.82 -2.72 -12.70
C ARG A 204 24.68 -2.52 -14.21
N ARG A 205 23.93 -1.48 -14.59
CA ARG A 205 23.87 -0.97 -15.96
C ARG A 205 25.19 -0.29 -16.33
N ILE A 206 25.87 -0.77 -17.36
CA ILE A 206 27.10 -0.15 -17.90
C ILE A 206 26.75 0.74 -19.10
N PHE A 207 25.94 0.20 -20.01
CA PHE A 207 25.30 0.89 -21.14
C PHE A 207 23.88 0.33 -21.31
N ALA A 208 23.09 0.86 -22.27
CA ALA A 208 21.69 0.48 -22.45
C ALA A 208 21.45 -1.04 -22.53
N ASN A 209 22.34 -1.78 -23.21
CA ASN A 209 22.25 -3.24 -23.42
C ASN A 209 23.43 -4.01 -22.81
N MET A 210 24.12 -3.41 -21.84
CA MET A 210 25.29 -4.02 -21.21
C MET A 210 25.17 -4.00 -19.69
N TRP A 211 25.21 -5.20 -19.11
CA TRP A 211 24.94 -5.46 -17.70
C TRP A 211 26.10 -6.20 -17.06
N ARG A 212 26.30 -5.96 -15.76
CA ARG A 212 27.32 -6.65 -14.98
C ARG A 212 26.83 -6.93 -13.57
N SER A 213 26.83 -8.21 -13.20
CA SER A 213 26.71 -8.65 -11.82
C SER A 213 28.06 -9.22 -11.34
N ARG A 214 28.62 -8.62 -10.30
CA ARG A 214 29.84 -9.13 -9.65
C ARG A 214 29.53 -10.03 -8.47
N GLN A 215 28.33 -9.88 -7.93
CA GLN A 215 27.80 -10.65 -6.82
C GLN A 215 27.41 -12.05 -7.30
N PRO A 216 27.59 -13.09 -6.47
CA PRO A 216 27.05 -14.42 -6.74
C PRO A 216 25.53 -14.39 -6.93
N MET A 217 25.04 -15.10 -7.94
CA MET A 217 23.65 -15.19 -8.39
C MET A 217 23.30 -16.64 -8.70
N GLU A 218 22.05 -17.06 -8.53
CA GLU A 218 21.60 -18.41 -8.90
C GLU A 218 21.45 -18.58 -10.42
N GLU A 219 21.16 -17.50 -11.14
CA GLU A 219 20.87 -17.55 -12.58
C GLU A 219 21.11 -16.21 -13.29
N VAL A 220 20.95 -16.20 -14.63
CA VAL A 220 20.99 -14.98 -15.46
C VAL A 220 19.61 -14.73 -16.08
N TYR A 221 18.99 -13.61 -15.72
CA TYR A 221 17.77 -13.13 -16.36
C TYR A 221 18.12 -12.24 -17.56
N LEU A 222 17.40 -12.42 -18.67
CA LEU A 222 17.48 -11.54 -19.84
C LEU A 222 16.08 -11.21 -20.34
N ILE A 223 15.66 -9.97 -20.10
CA ILE A 223 14.39 -9.43 -20.58
C ILE A 223 14.70 -8.36 -21.63
N ALA A 224 13.98 -8.35 -22.74
CA ALA A 224 14.14 -7.31 -23.75
C ALA A 224 12.84 -6.99 -24.49
N ALA A 225 12.64 -5.72 -24.80
CA ALA A 225 11.54 -5.22 -25.62
C ALA A 225 11.87 -3.81 -26.13
N ASP A 226 10.95 -3.23 -26.90
CA ASP A 226 10.96 -1.82 -27.30
C ASP A 226 10.50 -0.93 -26.12
N PHE A 227 11.34 -0.78 -25.10
CA PHE A 227 11.01 -0.02 -23.90
C PHE A 227 11.28 1.48 -24.03
N THR A 228 10.38 2.28 -23.46
CA THR A 228 10.67 3.62 -22.95
C THR A 228 11.25 3.51 -21.54
N VAL A 229 12.45 4.07 -21.33
CA VAL A 229 13.20 3.93 -20.08
C VAL A 229 13.21 5.24 -19.30
N TYR A 230 12.79 5.17 -18.05
CA TYR A 230 12.84 6.26 -17.08
C TYR A 230 13.85 5.92 -15.98
N SER A 231 14.55 6.91 -15.46
CA SER A 231 15.58 6.71 -14.43
C SER A 231 15.65 7.89 -13.46
N GLN A 232 15.83 7.58 -12.19
CA GLN A 232 16.18 8.54 -11.15
C GLN A 232 17.23 7.94 -10.20
N GLN A 233 17.93 8.80 -9.47
CA GLN A 233 18.88 8.38 -8.44
C GLN A 233 18.21 8.49 -7.07
N ALA A 234 18.18 7.39 -6.32
CA ALA A 234 17.74 7.34 -4.92
C ALA A 234 18.95 6.96 -4.06
N ASP A 235 19.55 7.96 -3.42
CA ASP A 235 20.82 7.82 -2.69
C ASP A 235 21.89 7.12 -3.55
N ASP A 236 22.41 5.96 -3.14
CA ASP A 236 23.41 5.20 -3.89
C ASP A 236 22.81 4.21 -4.93
N THR A 237 21.48 4.12 -5.01
CA THR A 237 20.75 3.17 -5.86
C THR A 237 20.11 3.87 -7.08
N GLU A 238 20.35 3.33 -8.27
CA GLU A 238 19.65 3.77 -9.49
C GLU A 238 18.24 3.15 -9.54
N VAL A 239 17.20 3.96 -9.59
CA VAL A 239 15.81 3.51 -9.67
C VAL A 239 15.31 3.70 -11.11
N LEU A 240 14.71 2.65 -11.69
CA LEU A 240 14.37 2.58 -13.11
C LEU A 240 12.93 2.14 -13.33
N ALA A 241 12.34 2.57 -14.44
CA ALA A 241 11.11 1.98 -14.98
C ALA A 241 11.27 1.74 -16.48
N TYR A 242 11.04 0.51 -16.91
CA TYR A 242 11.02 0.08 -18.31
C TYR A 242 9.57 -0.17 -18.71
N LEU A 243 8.99 0.75 -19.49
CA LEU A 243 7.60 0.68 -19.93
C LEU A 243 7.54 0.48 -21.44
N ARG A 244 6.61 -0.33 -21.92
CA ARG A 244 6.39 -0.62 -23.34
C ARG A 244 5.75 0.56 -24.08
N GLN A 245 5.11 1.47 -23.34
CA GLN A 245 4.55 2.72 -23.84
C GLN A 245 5.09 3.92 -23.04
N PRO A 246 5.16 5.12 -23.65
CA PRO A 246 5.64 6.31 -22.96
C PRO A 246 4.60 6.84 -21.96
N GLU A 247 4.68 6.36 -20.71
CA GLU A 247 3.80 6.76 -19.59
C GLU A 247 4.62 7.35 -18.41
N PRO A 248 5.07 8.62 -18.50
CA PRO A 248 5.96 9.22 -17.49
C PRO A 248 5.34 9.28 -16.08
N ASN A 249 4.03 9.47 -15.98
CA ASN A 249 3.32 9.53 -14.69
C ASN A 249 3.30 8.15 -14.01
N LEU A 250 3.12 7.07 -14.78
CA LEU A 250 3.15 5.71 -14.26
C LEU A 250 4.56 5.37 -13.77
N ALA A 251 5.58 5.67 -14.58
CA ALA A 251 6.97 5.48 -14.21
C ALA A 251 7.32 6.21 -12.91
N ALA A 252 6.95 7.49 -12.80
CA ALA A 252 7.23 8.29 -11.61
C ALA A 252 6.59 7.70 -10.34
N ARG A 253 5.35 7.22 -10.40
CA ARG A 253 4.68 6.57 -9.25
C ARG A 253 5.45 5.37 -8.72
N TYR A 254 5.92 4.49 -9.60
CA TYR A 254 6.69 3.31 -9.20
C TYR A 254 8.10 3.65 -8.72
N MET A 255 8.75 4.63 -9.35
CA MET A 255 10.08 5.06 -8.90
C MET A 255 10.02 5.75 -7.52
N ASP A 256 9.02 6.58 -7.27
CA ASP A 256 8.75 7.17 -5.95
C ASP A 256 8.44 6.11 -4.89
N ALA A 257 7.58 5.14 -5.23
CA ALA A 257 7.27 4.02 -4.33
C ALA A 257 8.52 3.19 -4.01
N THR A 258 9.37 2.93 -5.01
CA THR A 258 10.64 2.23 -4.83
C THR A 258 11.52 2.96 -3.82
N GLU A 259 11.75 4.28 -4.01
CA GLU A 259 12.57 5.07 -3.09
C GLU A 259 12.00 5.04 -1.66
N ARG A 260 10.68 5.14 -1.52
CA ARG A 260 10.00 5.08 -0.22
C ARG A 260 10.19 3.73 0.48
N TYR A 261 10.10 2.63 -0.26
CA TYR A 261 10.27 1.29 0.29
C TYR A 261 11.73 0.93 0.59
N LEU A 262 12.68 1.42 -0.20
CA LEU A 262 14.10 1.33 0.17
C LEU A 262 14.35 2.02 1.52
N LYS A 263 13.81 3.23 1.71
CA LYS A 263 13.89 3.97 2.99
C LYS A 263 13.16 3.30 4.15
N LEU A 264 12.16 2.46 3.88
CA LEU A 264 11.52 1.61 4.89
C LEU A 264 12.44 0.45 5.29
N TYR A 265 12.97 -0.29 4.32
CA TYR A 265 13.64 -1.57 4.57
C TYR A 265 15.12 -1.45 4.95
N GLU A 266 15.85 -0.46 4.45
CA GLU A 266 17.28 -0.30 4.78
C GLU A 266 17.55 -0.14 6.29
N PRO A 267 16.79 0.68 7.05
CA PRO A 267 16.96 0.74 8.50
C PRO A 267 16.59 -0.56 9.23
N LEU A 268 15.66 -1.35 8.67
CA LEU A 268 15.24 -2.62 9.24
C LEU A 268 16.28 -3.72 9.03
N LEU A 269 16.85 -3.81 7.83
CA LEU A 269 17.58 -4.99 7.35
C LEU A 269 19.06 -4.72 7.04
N GLY A 270 19.42 -3.48 6.75
CA GLY A 270 20.73 -3.06 6.24
C GLY A 270 20.68 -2.66 4.76
N ASP A 271 21.79 -2.11 4.27
CA ASP A 271 21.88 -1.49 2.94
C ASP A 271 21.39 -2.41 1.81
N TYR A 272 20.68 -1.82 0.85
CA TYR A 272 20.19 -2.50 -0.32
C TYR A 272 21.33 -3.22 -1.09
N PRO A 273 21.17 -4.50 -1.50
CA PRO A 273 22.27 -5.31 -2.01
C PRO A 273 22.79 -4.92 -3.40
N TYR A 274 22.00 -4.19 -4.18
CA TYR A 274 22.23 -3.97 -5.60
C TYR A 274 22.47 -2.50 -5.95
N SER A 275 23.10 -2.23 -7.09
CA SER A 275 23.28 -0.86 -7.57
C SER A 275 22.03 -0.24 -8.19
N LYS A 276 21.00 -1.05 -8.46
CA LYS A 276 19.73 -0.61 -9.04
C LYS A 276 18.54 -1.37 -8.51
N PHE A 277 17.36 -0.77 -8.63
CA PHE A 277 16.07 -1.47 -8.66
C PHE A 277 15.27 -0.99 -9.88
N ALA A 278 14.60 -1.89 -10.59
CA ALA A 278 13.78 -1.52 -11.75
C ALA A 278 12.37 -2.14 -11.68
N LEU A 279 11.36 -1.35 -12.03
CA LEU A 279 10.11 -1.90 -12.57
C LEU A 279 10.33 -2.23 -14.04
N VAL A 280 9.94 -3.43 -14.46
CA VAL A 280 9.92 -3.82 -15.88
C VAL A 280 8.51 -4.27 -16.25
N GLU A 281 7.91 -3.62 -17.23
CA GLU A 281 6.59 -3.99 -17.77
C GLU A 281 6.74 -5.21 -18.69
N ASN A 282 5.93 -6.23 -18.42
CA ASN A 282 5.92 -7.46 -19.19
C ASN A 282 4.87 -7.46 -20.30
N PHE A 283 4.97 -8.37 -21.26
CA PHE A 283 4.02 -8.52 -22.37
C PHE A 283 2.92 -9.58 -22.13
N TRP A 284 2.87 -10.13 -20.91
CA TRP A 284 1.74 -10.89 -20.38
C TRP A 284 1.65 -10.61 -18.87
N GLU A 285 0.52 -10.97 -18.24
CA GLU A 285 0.33 -10.68 -16.81
C GLU A 285 1.25 -11.54 -15.95
N THR A 286 2.06 -10.90 -15.10
CA THR A 286 3.02 -11.53 -14.17
C THR A 286 3.17 -10.73 -12.88
N GLY A 287 3.77 -11.37 -11.86
CA GLY A 287 4.23 -10.76 -10.63
C GLY A 287 5.49 -11.46 -10.12
N TYR A 288 6.65 -11.11 -10.67
CA TYR A 288 7.93 -11.78 -10.35
C TYR A 288 8.94 -10.83 -9.70
N GLY A 289 9.53 -11.24 -8.58
CA GLY A 289 10.60 -10.53 -7.88
C GLY A 289 11.97 -11.09 -8.21
N MET A 290 12.73 -10.39 -9.04
CA MET A 290 14.07 -10.81 -9.49
C MET A 290 15.16 -10.03 -8.76
N PRO A 291 16.43 -10.51 -8.78
CA PRO A 291 17.53 -9.74 -8.21
C PRO A 291 17.67 -8.41 -8.95
N SER A 292 17.49 -7.30 -8.24
CA SER A 292 17.59 -5.91 -8.71
C SER A 292 16.47 -5.40 -9.62
N PHE A 293 15.36 -6.13 -9.82
CA PHE A 293 14.18 -5.65 -10.55
C PHE A 293 12.96 -6.56 -10.37
N THR A 294 11.77 -6.05 -10.70
CA THR A 294 10.54 -6.85 -10.75
C THR A 294 9.92 -6.80 -12.15
N LEU A 295 9.30 -7.90 -12.56
CA LEU A 295 8.64 -8.05 -13.86
C LEU A 295 7.12 -8.18 -13.65
N LEU A 296 6.39 -7.11 -13.94
CA LEU A 296 4.96 -7.00 -13.68
C LEU A 296 4.16 -6.87 -14.98
N GLY A 297 2.95 -7.44 -14.98
CA GLY A 297 2.02 -7.41 -16.11
C GLY A 297 1.56 -6.02 -16.54
N GLU A 298 1.21 -5.87 -17.83
CA GLU A 298 0.69 -4.63 -18.41
C GLU A 298 -0.55 -4.13 -17.64
N GLN A 299 -1.55 -4.97 -17.41
CA GLN A 299 -2.73 -4.53 -16.66
C GLN A 299 -2.42 -4.36 -15.17
N VAL A 300 -1.63 -5.28 -14.61
CA VAL A 300 -1.24 -5.26 -13.19
C VAL A 300 -0.64 -3.92 -12.79
N ILE A 301 0.35 -3.40 -13.54
CA ILE A 301 1.04 -2.17 -13.12
C ILE A 301 0.13 -0.95 -13.07
N ARG A 302 -1.02 -0.96 -13.75
CA ARG A 302 -1.96 0.17 -13.81
C ARG A 302 -3.01 0.13 -12.69
N PHE A 303 -3.10 -0.96 -11.92
CA PHE A 303 -3.96 -1.02 -10.75
C PHE A 303 -3.37 -0.24 -9.57
N PRO A 304 -4.10 0.72 -8.97
CA PRO A 304 -3.55 1.56 -7.91
C PRO A 304 -3.07 0.81 -6.67
N PHE A 305 -3.77 -0.26 -6.28
CA PHE A 305 -3.49 -1.02 -5.06
C PHE A 305 -2.18 -1.82 -5.12
N ILE A 306 -1.62 -2.08 -6.31
CA ILE A 306 -0.39 -2.88 -6.47
C ILE A 306 0.79 -2.22 -5.77
N LEU A 307 0.85 -0.88 -5.78
CA LEU A 307 1.90 -0.13 -5.11
C LEU A 307 1.93 -0.34 -3.60
N GLU A 308 0.81 -0.70 -2.98
CA GLU A 308 0.66 -0.84 -1.51
C GLU A 308 0.46 -2.29 -1.06
N SER A 309 0.33 -3.22 -2.01
CA SER A 309 0.16 -4.66 -1.73
C SER A 309 1.36 -5.46 -2.23
N SER A 310 1.38 -5.88 -3.49
CA SER A 310 2.41 -6.79 -4.03
C SER A 310 3.76 -6.10 -4.27
N PHE A 311 3.80 -4.83 -4.70
CA PHE A 311 5.07 -4.17 -5.02
C PHE A 311 6.09 -4.09 -3.86
N PRO A 312 5.72 -3.76 -2.61
CA PRO A 312 6.66 -3.79 -1.48
C PRO A 312 7.18 -5.20 -1.17
N HIS A 313 6.42 -6.25 -1.46
CA HIS A 313 6.84 -7.65 -1.34
C HIS A 313 7.96 -7.97 -2.35
N GLU A 314 7.79 -7.59 -3.62
CA GLU A 314 8.79 -7.81 -4.67
C GLU A 314 10.11 -7.05 -4.41
N ILE A 315 10.03 -5.84 -3.85
CA ILE A 315 11.22 -5.09 -3.45
C ILE A 315 11.95 -5.83 -2.32
N LEU A 316 11.20 -6.31 -1.33
CA LEU A 316 11.75 -6.97 -0.16
C LEU A 316 12.48 -8.28 -0.49
N HIS A 317 12.07 -8.97 -1.56
CA HIS A 317 12.79 -10.14 -2.06
C HIS A 317 14.27 -9.86 -2.39
N ASN A 318 14.66 -8.60 -2.60
CA ASN A 318 16.07 -8.26 -2.83
C ASN A 318 16.95 -8.50 -1.61
N TRP A 319 16.40 -8.49 -0.39
CA TRP A 319 17.11 -8.93 0.81
C TRP A 319 16.94 -10.44 1.02
N TRP A 320 15.72 -10.97 0.83
CA TRP A 320 15.37 -12.36 1.15
C TRP A 320 14.90 -13.13 -0.09
N GLY A 321 15.55 -14.24 -0.45
CA GLY A 321 15.29 -14.91 -1.72
C GLY A 321 16.33 -14.52 -2.76
N ASN A 322 16.52 -13.22 -2.99
CA ASN A 322 17.53 -12.73 -3.95
C ASN A 322 18.79 -12.17 -3.28
N GLY A 323 18.78 -11.79 -2.00
CA GLY A 323 19.94 -11.21 -1.30
C GLY A 323 20.64 -12.21 -0.37
N VAL A 324 19.84 -12.98 0.35
CA VAL A 324 20.22 -14.22 1.04
C VAL A 324 19.36 -15.32 0.44
N TYR A 325 20.01 -16.33 -0.11
CA TYR A 325 19.33 -17.39 -0.84
C TYR A 325 18.83 -18.46 0.14
N PRO A 326 17.61 -18.99 -0.02
CA PRO A 326 17.17 -20.16 0.72
C PRO A 326 18.00 -21.38 0.36
N ASP A 327 18.32 -22.20 1.35
CA ASP A 327 18.70 -23.58 1.09
C ASP A 327 17.43 -24.41 0.86
N TYR A 328 17.04 -24.53 -0.41
CA TYR A 328 15.84 -25.26 -0.80
C TYR A 328 15.88 -26.77 -0.44
N GLU A 329 17.04 -27.36 -0.11
CA GLU A 329 17.09 -28.75 0.40
C GLU A 329 16.56 -28.87 1.83
N THR A 330 16.59 -27.77 2.58
CA THR A 330 16.18 -27.71 3.98
C THR A 330 14.99 -26.77 4.21
N GLY A 331 14.35 -26.30 3.15
CA GLY A 331 13.10 -25.56 3.16
C GLY A 331 13.26 -24.05 2.89
N ASN A 332 12.30 -23.49 2.16
CA ASN A 332 12.23 -22.08 1.81
C ASN A 332 11.65 -21.25 2.98
N TRP A 333 12.54 -20.57 3.71
CA TRP A 333 12.16 -19.68 4.81
C TRP A 333 11.84 -18.25 4.36
N SER A 334 12.24 -17.85 3.14
CA SER A 334 12.18 -16.44 2.70
C SER A 334 10.77 -16.01 2.35
N GLU A 335 9.95 -16.84 1.72
CA GLU A 335 8.57 -16.47 1.34
C GLU A 335 7.74 -16.00 2.54
N GLY A 336 7.79 -16.77 3.64
CA GLY A 336 7.09 -16.41 4.86
C GLY A 336 7.68 -15.16 5.54
N LEU A 337 8.99 -14.93 5.46
CA LEU A 337 9.62 -13.72 6.00
C LEU A 337 9.25 -12.49 5.19
N THR A 338 9.26 -12.59 3.87
CA THR A 338 8.87 -11.53 2.95
C THR A 338 7.41 -11.17 3.15
N ALA A 339 6.51 -12.16 3.21
CA ALA A 339 5.10 -11.94 3.52
C ALA A 339 4.91 -11.33 4.93
N TYR A 340 5.73 -11.70 5.91
CA TYR A 340 5.66 -11.12 7.26
C TYR A 340 6.05 -9.63 7.28
N LEU A 341 7.13 -9.27 6.58
CA LEU A 341 7.70 -7.92 6.58
C LEU A 341 7.12 -6.99 5.50
N ALA A 342 6.26 -7.50 4.61
CA ALA A 342 5.50 -6.70 3.64
C ALA A 342 3.99 -6.82 3.93
N ASP A 343 3.37 -7.93 3.54
CA ASP A 343 1.91 -8.10 3.58
C ASP A 343 1.33 -7.95 5.01
N HIS A 344 1.92 -8.65 5.99
CA HIS A 344 1.48 -8.55 7.39
C HIS A 344 1.88 -7.23 8.02
N LEU A 345 3.11 -6.76 7.82
CA LEU A 345 3.61 -5.52 8.41
C LEU A 345 2.74 -4.30 8.02
N PHE A 346 2.30 -4.22 6.77
CA PHE A 346 1.44 -3.11 6.32
C PHE A 346 0.07 -3.17 7.00
N GLN A 347 -0.50 -4.38 7.13
CA GLN A 347 -1.73 -4.57 7.90
C GLN A 347 -1.52 -4.27 9.40
N GLU A 348 -0.34 -4.56 9.95
CA GLU A 348 0.02 -4.21 11.32
C GLU A 348 0.10 -2.68 11.52
N MET A 349 0.67 -1.94 10.56
CA MET A 349 0.70 -0.47 10.55
C MET A 349 -0.70 0.14 10.52
N GLU A 350 -1.66 -0.53 9.90
CA GLU A 350 -3.07 -0.14 9.84
C GLU A 350 -3.89 -0.62 11.07
N GLY A 351 -3.26 -1.28 12.03
CA GLY A 351 -3.93 -1.84 13.21
C GLY A 351 -4.69 -3.15 12.95
N ALA A 352 -4.57 -3.73 11.75
CA ALA A 352 -5.19 -4.98 11.32
C ALA A 352 -4.25 -6.21 11.44
N GLY A 353 -3.09 -6.07 12.08
CA GLY A 353 -2.11 -7.16 12.26
C GLY A 353 -2.69 -8.46 12.85
N PRO A 354 -3.43 -8.41 13.98
CA PRO A 354 -4.11 -9.59 14.54
C PRO A 354 -5.11 -10.23 13.58
N GLN A 355 -5.85 -9.42 12.81
CA GLN A 355 -6.82 -9.90 11.85
C GLN A 355 -6.13 -10.63 10.69
N TYR A 356 -5.00 -10.12 10.19
CA TYR A 356 -4.23 -10.79 9.15
C TYR A 356 -3.65 -12.14 9.64
N ARG A 357 -3.15 -12.21 10.89
CA ARG A 357 -2.70 -13.48 11.49
C ARG A 357 -3.85 -14.48 11.62
N LYS A 358 -5.02 -14.04 12.10
CA LYS A 358 -6.23 -14.86 12.12
C LYS A 358 -6.58 -15.41 10.74
N GLU A 359 -6.46 -14.61 9.69
CA GLU A 359 -6.68 -15.05 8.31
C GLU A 359 -5.69 -16.14 7.88
N MET A 360 -4.41 -16.05 8.26
CA MET A 360 -3.43 -17.11 7.96
C MET A 360 -3.79 -18.43 8.67
N LEU A 361 -4.17 -18.37 9.95
CA LEU A 361 -4.61 -19.56 10.69
C LEU A 361 -5.89 -20.17 10.11
N ALA A 362 -6.83 -19.32 9.67
CA ALA A 362 -8.05 -19.77 9.00
C ALA A 362 -7.76 -20.45 7.66
N ARG A 363 -6.82 -19.93 6.86
CA ARG A 363 -6.39 -20.57 5.59
C ARG A 363 -5.81 -21.96 5.85
N TYR A 364 -4.96 -22.10 6.87
CA TYR A 364 -4.44 -23.41 7.26
C TYR A 364 -5.57 -24.39 7.61
N LYS A 365 -6.53 -23.97 8.45
CA LYS A 365 -7.70 -24.80 8.81
C LYS A 365 -8.59 -25.19 7.61
N ASN A 366 -8.68 -24.32 6.60
CA ASN A 366 -9.60 -24.50 5.48
C ASN A 366 -9.02 -25.29 4.30
N TYR A 367 -7.71 -25.19 4.05
CA TYR A 367 -7.09 -25.78 2.86
C TYR A 367 -6.10 -26.92 3.16
N VAL A 368 -5.65 -27.07 4.41
CA VAL A 368 -4.68 -28.11 4.79
C VAL A 368 -5.41 -29.27 5.45
N ALA A 369 -5.68 -30.30 4.66
CA ALA A 369 -6.24 -31.56 5.13
C ALA A 369 -5.12 -32.52 5.58
N ALA A 370 -5.47 -33.60 6.28
CA ALA A 370 -4.49 -34.56 6.81
C ALA A 370 -3.58 -35.22 5.74
N GLY A 371 -3.97 -35.17 4.46
CA GLY A 371 -3.18 -35.69 3.33
C GLY A 371 -2.41 -34.64 2.54
N THR A 372 -2.60 -33.34 2.81
CA THR A 372 -1.96 -32.23 2.09
C THR A 372 -1.06 -31.37 2.98
N ASP A 373 -0.93 -31.73 4.27
CA ASP A 373 -0.02 -31.10 5.23
C ASP A 373 1.40 -31.67 5.13
N PHE A 374 2.41 -30.81 5.30
CA PHE A 374 3.83 -31.16 5.16
C PHE A 374 4.72 -30.27 6.06
N PRO A 375 5.93 -30.71 6.43
CA PRO A 375 6.85 -29.92 7.23
C PRO A 375 7.45 -28.76 6.42
N LEU A 376 7.82 -27.66 7.07
CA LEU A 376 8.42 -26.51 6.37
C LEU A 376 9.77 -26.85 5.74
N SER A 377 10.47 -27.85 6.26
CA SER A 377 11.72 -28.37 5.68
C SER A 377 11.55 -28.94 4.26
N GLU A 378 10.31 -29.25 3.85
CA GLU A 378 9.99 -29.76 2.51
C GLU A 378 9.40 -28.68 1.58
N PHE A 379 9.19 -27.46 2.07
CA PHE A 379 8.63 -26.37 1.26
C PHE A 379 9.69 -25.80 0.32
N THR A 380 9.39 -25.73 -0.98
CA THR A 380 10.24 -25.06 -1.98
C THR A 380 9.54 -23.86 -2.59
N SER A 381 8.36 -24.09 -3.18
CA SER A 381 7.53 -23.13 -3.90
C SER A 381 6.04 -23.44 -3.69
N ARG A 382 5.17 -22.50 -4.06
CA ARG A 382 3.71 -22.68 -3.98
C ARG A 382 3.18 -23.32 -5.26
N ASN A 383 2.36 -24.36 -5.14
CA ASN A 383 1.67 -24.98 -6.28
C ASN A 383 0.18 -25.22 -6.04
N SER A 384 -0.33 -24.87 -4.86
CA SER A 384 -1.69 -25.13 -4.42
C SER A 384 -2.06 -24.24 -3.22
N ALA A 385 -3.35 -24.12 -2.91
CA ALA A 385 -3.80 -23.39 -1.72
C ALA A 385 -3.24 -23.98 -0.41
N ALA A 386 -3.05 -25.31 -0.36
CA ALA A 386 -2.43 -25.99 0.79
C ALA A 386 -0.95 -25.62 0.94
N THR A 387 -0.16 -25.70 -0.14
CA THR A 387 1.25 -25.30 -0.10
C THR A 387 1.43 -23.83 0.22
N GLN A 388 0.54 -22.96 -0.24
CA GLN A 388 0.54 -21.55 0.16
C GLN A 388 0.24 -21.37 1.67
N ALA A 389 -0.78 -22.04 2.20
CA ALA A 389 -1.15 -21.94 3.61
C ALA A 389 -0.04 -22.44 4.55
N VAL A 390 0.70 -23.47 4.14
CA VAL A 390 1.87 -23.99 4.87
C VAL A 390 3.09 -23.08 4.63
N GLY A 391 3.58 -23.00 3.39
CA GLY A 391 4.85 -22.34 3.05
C GLY A 391 4.89 -20.84 3.32
N TYR A 392 3.79 -20.13 3.08
CA TYR A 392 3.69 -18.71 3.43
C TYR A 392 3.10 -18.54 4.83
N GLY A 393 1.91 -19.11 5.08
CA GLY A 393 1.15 -18.85 6.31
C GLY A 393 1.83 -19.35 7.58
N LYS A 394 2.23 -20.63 7.62
CA LYS A 394 2.91 -21.22 8.79
C LYS A 394 4.31 -20.63 8.99
N THR A 395 5.07 -20.40 7.91
CA THR A 395 6.39 -19.75 7.99
C THR A 395 6.29 -18.29 8.47
N LEU A 396 5.30 -17.52 8.02
CA LEU A 396 5.02 -16.16 8.52
C LEU A 396 4.75 -16.19 10.03
N MET A 397 3.90 -17.12 10.49
CA MET A 397 3.63 -17.26 11.92
C MET A 397 4.84 -17.74 12.72
N LEU A 398 5.75 -18.54 12.14
CA LEU A 398 7.03 -18.89 12.75
C LEU A 398 7.87 -17.64 13.03
N TRP A 399 8.00 -16.73 12.06
CA TRP A 399 8.71 -15.46 12.22
C TRP A 399 8.04 -14.53 13.24
N HIS A 400 6.71 -14.49 13.25
CA HIS A 400 5.95 -13.75 14.26
C HIS A 400 6.21 -14.28 15.68
N MET A 401 6.09 -15.59 15.87
CA MET A 401 6.36 -16.23 17.16
C MET A 401 7.82 -16.07 17.60
N LEU A 402 8.77 -16.07 16.66
CA LEU A 402 10.18 -15.77 16.94
C LEU A 402 10.33 -14.33 17.46
N ARG A 403 9.72 -13.35 16.80
CA ARG A 403 9.69 -11.94 17.26
C ARG A 403 9.15 -11.84 18.69
N ILE A 404 8.05 -12.53 19.02
CA ILE A 404 7.48 -12.54 20.37
C ILE A 404 8.41 -13.23 21.39
N ALA A 405 9.14 -14.27 20.98
CA ALA A 405 10.05 -15.01 21.85
C ALA A 405 11.29 -14.18 22.23
N VAL A 406 11.87 -13.44 21.29
CA VAL A 406 13.13 -12.68 21.49
C VAL A 406 12.93 -11.19 21.75
N GLY A 407 11.76 -10.63 21.39
CA GLY A 407 11.45 -9.20 21.45
C GLY A 407 11.96 -8.43 20.23
N ASP A 408 11.31 -7.29 19.94
CA ASP A 408 11.53 -6.50 18.70
C ASP A 408 12.99 -6.08 18.47
N GLU A 409 13.71 -5.67 19.53
CA GLU A 409 15.09 -5.21 19.42
C GLU A 409 16.04 -6.32 18.93
N LEU A 410 15.98 -7.50 19.58
CA LEU A 410 16.78 -8.66 19.18
C LEU A 410 16.29 -9.27 17.88
N PHE A 411 14.99 -9.21 17.60
CA PHE A 411 14.42 -9.64 16.33
C PHE A 411 15.05 -8.89 15.17
N LEU A 412 15.03 -7.55 15.23
CA LEU A 412 15.62 -6.68 14.20
C LEU A 412 17.14 -6.81 14.11
N GLU A 413 17.86 -6.89 15.24
CA GLU A 413 19.30 -7.12 15.20
C GLU A 413 19.65 -8.47 14.56
N GLY A 414 18.86 -9.51 14.86
CA GLY A 414 18.99 -10.81 14.21
C GLY A 414 18.79 -10.76 12.70
N LEU A 415 17.78 -10.02 12.21
CA LEU A 415 17.59 -9.85 10.77
C LEU A 415 18.78 -9.14 10.12
N ARG A 416 19.26 -8.04 10.72
CA ARG A 416 20.43 -7.30 10.20
C ARG A 416 21.70 -8.16 10.19
N GLN A 417 21.93 -8.92 11.26
CA GLN A 417 23.07 -9.81 11.34
C GLN A 417 22.95 -10.98 10.36
N PHE A 418 21.78 -11.58 10.24
CA PHE A 418 21.52 -12.67 9.28
C PHE A 418 21.81 -12.21 7.85
N TYR A 419 21.26 -11.07 7.46
CA TYR A 419 21.52 -10.47 6.15
C TYR A 419 23.02 -10.21 5.95
N ARG A 420 23.70 -9.60 6.92
CA ARG A 420 25.14 -9.31 6.83
C ARG A 420 26.01 -10.57 6.69
N ASP A 421 25.69 -11.62 7.43
CA ASP A 421 26.53 -12.82 7.54
C ASP A 421 26.32 -13.77 6.32
N TYR A 422 25.11 -13.75 5.74
CA TYR A 422 24.72 -14.62 4.62
C TYR A 422 24.44 -13.88 3.29
N LYS A 423 24.78 -12.60 3.18
CA LYS A 423 24.64 -11.83 1.94
C LYS A 423 25.32 -12.54 0.76
N PHE A 424 24.55 -12.85 -0.28
CA PHE A 424 24.91 -13.63 -1.47
C PHE A 424 25.40 -15.05 -1.17
N ARG A 425 24.81 -15.69 -0.15
CA ARG A 425 25.03 -17.08 0.24
C ARG A 425 23.70 -17.77 0.51
N ARG A 426 23.72 -19.10 0.53
CA ARG A 426 22.59 -19.91 0.97
C ARG A 426 22.56 -20.04 2.48
N ALA A 427 21.36 -20.10 3.04
CA ALA A 427 21.12 -20.34 4.46
C ALA A 427 19.86 -21.18 4.66
N GLY A 428 19.85 -22.05 5.67
CA GLY A 428 18.69 -22.84 6.07
C GLY A 428 18.11 -22.41 7.42
N PHE A 429 17.01 -23.05 7.83
CA PHE A 429 16.40 -22.82 9.15
C PHE A 429 17.36 -23.06 10.33
N ALA A 430 18.30 -24.01 10.19
CA ALA A 430 19.29 -24.31 11.23
C ALA A 430 20.27 -23.16 11.48
N ASP A 431 20.64 -22.42 10.43
CA ASP A 431 21.50 -21.25 10.52
C ASP A 431 20.80 -20.12 11.27
N ILE A 432 19.52 -19.90 10.96
CA ILE A 432 18.65 -18.93 11.62
C ILE A 432 18.49 -19.29 13.11
N ALA A 433 18.21 -20.56 13.41
CA ALA A 433 18.08 -21.05 14.78
C ALA A 433 19.36 -20.81 15.59
N THR A 434 20.53 -21.10 15.00
CA THR A 434 21.83 -20.88 15.63
C THR A 434 22.06 -19.41 15.92
N LEU A 435 21.84 -18.54 14.93
CA LEU A 435 22.02 -17.10 15.06
C LEU A 435 21.16 -16.50 16.19
N TYR A 436 19.85 -16.78 16.19
CA TYR A 436 18.96 -16.24 17.20
C TYR A 436 19.22 -16.85 18.59
N SER A 437 19.74 -18.07 18.65
CA SER A 437 20.15 -18.67 19.92
C SER A 437 21.35 -17.94 20.54
N GLU A 438 22.33 -17.59 19.70
CA GLU A 438 23.50 -16.81 20.13
C GLU A 438 23.12 -15.40 20.57
N LEU A 439 22.24 -14.73 19.82
CA LEU A 439 21.80 -13.37 20.12
C LEU A 439 20.94 -13.27 21.38
N SER A 440 20.00 -14.20 21.56
CA SER A 440 19.10 -14.21 22.72
C SER A 440 19.71 -14.84 23.97
N GLY A 441 20.80 -15.60 23.82
CA GLY A 441 21.39 -16.41 24.89
C GLY A 441 20.53 -17.60 25.32
N THR A 442 19.50 -17.94 24.55
CA THR A 442 18.57 -19.07 24.78
C THR A 442 18.66 -20.05 23.63
N ASP A 443 18.75 -21.36 23.89
CA ASP A 443 18.75 -22.35 22.81
C ASP A 443 17.36 -22.44 22.16
N LEU A 444 17.25 -21.93 20.93
CA LEU A 444 16.03 -21.92 20.13
C LEU A 444 15.93 -23.12 19.17
N THR A 445 16.90 -24.04 19.18
CA THR A 445 16.83 -25.27 18.36
C THR A 445 15.52 -26.04 18.60
N PRO A 446 15.05 -26.25 19.85
CA PRO A 446 13.77 -26.92 20.10
C PRO A 446 12.56 -26.16 19.54
N PHE A 447 12.61 -24.82 19.54
CA PHE A 447 11.56 -23.96 18.97
C PHE A 447 11.46 -24.16 17.46
N PHE A 448 12.60 -24.16 16.74
CA PHE A 448 12.60 -24.39 15.29
C PHE A 448 12.19 -25.82 14.94
N ASN A 449 12.76 -26.84 15.58
CA ASN A 449 12.47 -28.24 15.26
C ASN A 449 10.96 -28.55 15.32
N GLN A 450 10.23 -27.99 16.30
CA GLN A 450 8.80 -28.29 16.41
C GLN A 450 7.94 -27.66 15.32
N TRP A 451 8.39 -26.56 14.69
CA TRP A 451 7.63 -25.84 13.68
C TRP A 451 8.10 -26.16 12.26
N VAL A 452 9.39 -26.43 12.09
CA VAL A 452 10.01 -26.73 10.80
C VAL A 452 9.84 -28.19 10.43
N ASP A 453 10.10 -29.12 11.36
CA ASP A 453 10.17 -30.56 11.03
C ASP A 453 8.86 -31.31 11.25
N ARG A 454 7.90 -30.72 11.98
CA ARG A 454 6.62 -31.37 12.31
C ARG A 454 5.49 -30.86 11.41
N THR A 455 4.65 -31.79 10.97
CA THR A 455 3.31 -31.51 10.46
C THR A 455 2.34 -31.16 11.61
N GLY A 456 1.21 -30.56 11.26
CA GLY A 456 0.11 -30.22 12.15
C GLY A 456 0.30 -28.91 12.90
N ALA A 457 -0.74 -28.56 13.66
CA ALA A 457 -0.79 -27.43 14.56
C ALA A 457 -1.37 -27.84 15.94
N PRO A 458 -1.06 -27.14 17.03
CA PRO A 458 -1.70 -27.38 18.33
C PRO A 458 -3.19 -27.06 18.27
N GLU A 459 -3.99 -27.87 18.96
CA GLU A 459 -5.40 -27.62 19.22
C GLU A 459 -5.55 -27.28 20.71
N LEU A 460 -6.02 -26.08 21.01
CA LEU A 460 -6.15 -25.60 22.39
C LEU A 460 -7.61 -25.62 22.84
N SER A 461 -7.82 -25.94 24.11
CA SER A 461 -9.11 -25.74 24.79
C SER A 461 -8.87 -25.22 26.19
N ILE A 462 -9.85 -24.47 26.71
CA ILE A 462 -9.76 -23.84 28.03
C ILE A 462 -10.98 -24.13 28.89
N SER A 463 -10.77 -24.14 30.20
CA SER A 463 -11.86 -24.11 31.17
C SER A 463 -11.45 -23.32 32.40
N VAL A 464 -12.38 -22.54 32.97
CA VAL A 464 -12.11 -21.78 34.19
C VAL A 464 -13.04 -22.25 35.29
N GLU A 465 -12.47 -22.58 36.43
CA GLU A 465 -13.20 -23.07 37.61
C GLU A 465 -12.84 -22.26 38.85
N GLU A 466 -13.82 -21.98 39.72
CA GLU A 466 -13.54 -21.43 41.04
C GLU A 466 -12.85 -22.47 41.92
N VAL A 467 -11.79 -22.05 42.60
CA VAL A 467 -11.12 -22.84 43.63
C VAL A 467 -11.04 -22.07 44.94
N ASN A 468 -10.76 -22.79 46.03
CA ASN A 468 -10.79 -22.23 47.39
C ASN A 468 -9.96 -20.93 47.53
N GLY A 469 -10.56 -19.93 48.18
CA GLY A 469 -9.91 -18.68 48.55
C GLY A 469 -10.07 -17.55 47.53
N ASN A 470 -11.20 -17.46 46.82
CA ASN A 470 -11.48 -16.43 45.83
C ASN A 470 -10.47 -16.41 44.67
N ARG A 471 -10.11 -17.59 44.16
CA ARG A 471 -9.17 -17.74 43.04
C ARG A 471 -9.81 -18.60 41.95
N GLY A 472 -9.53 -18.25 40.70
CA GLY A 472 -9.92 -19.03 39.53
C GLY A 472 -8.75 -19.92 39.13
N ARG A 473 -9.03 -21.16 38.77
CA ARG A 473 -8.07 -22.01 38.06
C ARG A 473 -8.45 -22.01 36.58
N ILE A 474 -7.56 -21.49 35.75
CA ILE A 474 -7.66 -21.55 34.30
C ILE A 474 -6.89 -22.80 33.87
N MET A 475 -7.59 -23.79 33.34
CA MET A 475 -7.01 -25.00 32.78
C MET A 475 -6.88 -24.84 31.27
N PHE A 476 -5.71 -25.20 30.75
CA PHE A 476 -5.40 -25.27 29.33
C PHE A 476 -5.17 -26.74 28.96
N ALA A 477 -5.74 -27.17 27.83
CA ALA A 477 -5.49 -28.49 27.29
C ALA A 477 -5.06 -28.41 25.82
N GLN A 478 -3.98 -29.11 25.49
CA GLN A 478 -3.55 -29.36 24.13
C GLN A 478 -4.16 -30.69 23.65
N VAL A 479 -5.23 -30.65 22.86
CA VAL A 479 -6.10 -31.81 22.58
C VAL A 479 -5.73 -32.59 21.32
N GLN A 480 -4.81 -32.07 20.50
CA GLN A 480 -4.33 -32.74 19.29
C GLN A 480 -3.72 -34.12 19.60
N ALA A 481 -3.74 -35.06 18.66
CA ALA A 481 -3.27 -36.44 18.90
C ALA A 481 -1.75 -36.56 19.13
N GLY A 482 -0.95 -35.69 18.49
CA GLY A 482 0.51 -35.69 18.58
C GLY A 482 1.07 -35.22 19.93
N ALA A 483 2.41 -35.15 20.05
CA ALA A 483 3.08 -34.60 21.23
C ALA A 483 2.63 -33.14 21.52
N PRO A 484 2.62 -32.71 22.80
CA PRO A 484 2.38 -31.30 23.11
C PRO A 484 3.44 -30.42 22.42
N TYR A 485 3.03 -29.21 22.04
CA TYR A 485 3.92 -28.15 21.60
C TYR A 485 4.37 -27.35 22.81
N ASP A 486 5.55 -26.74 22.74
CA ASP A 486 5.97 -25.71 23.68
C ASP A 486 5.48 -24.36 23.15
N LEU A 487 4.52 -23.75 23.86
CA LEU A 487 3.79 -22.57 23.42
C LEU A 487 3.90 -21.45 24.46
N LYS A 488 4.11 -20.23 23.98
CA LYS A 488 3.96 -19.02 24.79
C LYS A 488 2.67 -18.33 24.36
N VAL A 489 1.62 -18.40 25.19
CA VAL A 489 0.26 -18.00 24.83
C VAL A 489 -0.16 -16.75 25.63
N PRO A 490 -0.50 -15.63 24.97
CA PRO A 490 -0.99 -14.46 25.68
C PRO A 490 -2.42 -14.69 26.20
N VAL A 491 -2.69 -14.30 27.45
CA VAL A 491 -3.98 -14.48 28.13
C VAL A 491 -4.42 -13.17 28.75
N ALA A 492 -5.57 -12.65 28.31
CA ALA A 492 -6.17 -11.42 28.83
C ALA A 492 -7.26 -11.74 29.87
N LEU A 493 -7.13 -11.17 31.07
CA LEU A 493 -8.07 -11.29 32.17
C LEU A 493 -8.84 -9.99 32.34
N PHE A 494 -10.17 -10.04 32.29
CA PHE A 494 -11.05 -8.89 32.45
C PHE A 494 -11.66 -8.90 33.85
N TYR A 495 -11.40 -7.83 34.61
CA TYR A 495 -11.92 -7.67 35.97
C TYR A 495 -12.95 -6.55 36.05
N GLU A 496 -13.99 -6.77 36.86
CA GLU A 496 -15.02 -5.77 37.11
C GLU A 496 -14.41 -4.48 37.69
N GLY A 497 -14.73 -3.34 37.07
CA GLY A 497 -14.27 -2.02 37.50
C GLY A 497 -12.91 -1.59 36.93
N GLU A 498 -12.27 -2.42 36.11
CA GLU A 498 -11.04 -2.08 35.37
C GLU A 498 -11.38 -1.65 33.94
N ALA A 499 -10.66 -0.65 33.41
CA ALA A 499 -10.90 -0.12 32.07
C ALA A 499 -10.21 -0.97 30.98
N GLU A 500 -9.05 -1.53 31.31
CA GLU A 500 -8.21 -2.35 30.43
C GLU A 500 -8.00 -3.73 31.07
N PRO A 501 -7.88 -4.80 30.26
CA PRO A 501 -7.59 -6.14 30.76
C PRO A 501 -6.14 -6.29 31.21
N GLN A 502 -5.90 -7.25 32.10
CA GLN A 502 -4.55 -7.66 32.49
C GLN A 502 -4.07 -8.79 31.57
N ILE A 503 -2.94 -8.60 30.89
CA ILE A 503 -2.42 -9.55 29.89
C ILE A 503 -1.18 -10.26 30.43
N TYR A 504 -1.16 -11.59 30.33
CA TYR A 504 -0.06 -12.45 30.79
C TYR A 504 0.36 -13.43 29.71
N ASP A 505 1.67 -13.61 29.52
CA ASP A 505 2.22 -14.68 28.69
C ASP A 505 2.32 -15.98 29.50
N ILE A 506 1.56 -16.99 29.09
CA ILE A 506 1.54 -18.31 29.74
C ILE A 506 2.34 -19.30 28.89
N ASN A 507 3.36 -19.91 29.49
CA ASN A 507 4.09 -21.01 28.84
C ASN A 507 3.34 -22.32 29.05
N LEU A 508 3.04 -23.03 27.97
CA LEU A 508 2.36 -24.32 27.93
C LEU A 508 3.26 -25.35 27.25
N SER A 509 3.72 -26.35 28.00
CA SER A 509 4.63 -27.40 27.53
C SER A 509 4.05 -28.82 27.63
N GLN A 510 2.96 -28.97 28.38
CA GLN A 510 2.28 -30.23 28.64
C GLN A 510 0.89 -30.28 28.01
N LYS A 511 0.34 -31.50 27.93
CA LYS A 511 -1.02 -31.73 27.44
C LYS A 511 -2.11 -31.07 28.28
N LEU A 512 -1.87 -30.91 29.58
CA LEU A 512 -2.77 -30.29 30.53
C LEU A 512 -1.95 -29.44 31.49
N GLU A 513 -2.26 -28.14 31.56
CA GLU A 513 -1.63 -27.22 32.50
C GLU A 513 -2.67 -26.30 33.13
N GLY A 514 -2.41 -25.84 34.36
CA GLY A 514 -3.34 -25.02 35.12
C GLY A 514 -2.64 -23.80 35.70
N VAL A 515 -3.19 -22.62 35.45
CA VAL A 515 -2.74 -21.34 35.99
C VAL A 515 -3.77 -20.78 36.96
N MET A 516 -3.31 -20.06 37.98
CA MET A 516 -4.18 -19.43 38.97
C MET A 516 -4.39 -17.96 38.61
N ALA A 517 -5.65 -17.53 38.58
CA ALA A 517 -6.05 -16.13 38.55
C ALA A 517 -6.56 -15.73 39.94
N ASP A 518 -6.09 -14.60 40.45
CA ASP A 518 -6.57 -14.05 41.72
C ASP A 518 -7.89 -13.30 41.54
N ASP A 519 -8.58 -13.04 42.66
CA ASP A 519 -9.86 -12.30 42.71
C ASP A 519 -10.93 -12.83 41.75
N TYR A 520 -11.18 -14.14 41.83
CA TYR A 520 -12.17 -14.80 40.96
C TYR A 520 -13.51 -14.08 40.99
N ALA A 521 -13.94 -13.58 42.16
CA ALA A 521 -15.16 -12.82 42.40
C ALA A 521 -15.31 -11.59 41.50
N ARG A 522 -14.23 -10.95 41.05
CA ARG A 522 -14.27 -9.85 40.08
C ARG A 522 -13.93 -10.25 38.65
N LEU A 523 -13.41 -11.46 38.41
CA LEU A 523 -13.09 -11.93 37.06
C LEU A 523 -14.36 -12.12 36.23
N GLN A 524 -14.50 -11.33 35.17
CA GLN A 524 -15.64 -11.31 34.26
C GLN A 524 -15.42 -12.15 33.01
N ALA A 525 -14.20 -12.12 32.45
CA ALA A 525 -13.85 -12.86 31.24
C ALA A 525 -12.37 -13.24 31.20
N VAL A 526 -12.06 -14.30 30.44
CA VAL A 526 -10.72 -14.71 30.06
C VAL A 526 -10.70 -14.88 28.54
N LEU A 527 -9.78 -14.19 27.86
CA LEU A 527 -9.48 -14.41 26.45
C LEU A 527 -8.09 -15.01 26.33
N VAL A 528 -7.96 -16.06 25.54
CA VAL A 528 -6.69 -16.74 25.29
C VAL A 528 -6.32 -16.56 23.84
N ASP A 529 -5.06 -16.18 23.61
CA ASP A 529 -4.54 -15.78 22.31
C ASP A 529 -5.36 -14.66 21.62
N PRO A 530 -5.68 -13.55 22.33
CA PRO A 530 -6.59 -12.52 21.82
C PRO A 530 -6.07 -11.79 20.57
N TYR A 531 -4.76 -11.85 20.31
CA TYR A 531 -4.10 -11.23 19.16
C TYR A 531 -3.73 -12.22 18.06
N PHE A 532 -4.08 -13.51 18.20
CA PHE A 532 -3.71 -14.58 17.27
C PHE A 532 -2.19 -14.65 17.05
N ASP A 533 -1.41 -14.59 18.14
CA ASP A 533 0.06 -14.58 18.11
C ASP A 533 0.63 -16.00 18.00
N VAL A 534 -0.19 -17.03 18.26
CA VAL A 534 0.23 -18.44 18.28
C VAL A 534 -0.22 -19.16 17.02
N PHE A 535 0.69 -19.86 16.33
CA PHE A 535 0.30 -20.80 15.28
C PHE A 535 -0.46 -21.97 15.89
N ARG A 536 -1.78 -21.98 15.74
CA ARG A 536 -2.69 -23.01 16.25
C ARG A 536 -3.79 -23.31 15.26
N GLN A 537 -4.39 -24.47 15.39
CA GLN A 537 -5.60 -24.78 14.64
C GLN A 537 -6.77 -24.01 15.26
N LEU A 538 -7.41 -23.16 14.44
CA LEU A 538 -8.62 -22.47 14.86
C LEU A 538 -9.79 -23.45 14.96
N ALA A 539 -10.64 -23.25 15.96
CA ALA A 539 -11.91 -23.92 16.04
C ALA A 539 -12.88 -23.37 14.97
N ARG A 540 -13.89 -24.15 14.58
CA ARG A 540 -14.83 -23.74 13.52
C ARG A 540 -15.67 -22.54 13.92
N GLU A 541 -15.89 -22.33 15.21
CA GLU A 541 -16.54 -21.17 15.77
C GLU A 541 -15.73 -19.89 15.51
N GLU A 542 -14.39 -19.99 15.49
CA GLU A 542 -13.49 -18.86 15.24
C GLU A 542 -13.32 -18.54 13.74
N THR A 543 -13.66 -19.50 12.86
CA THR A 543 -13.59 -19.38 11.39
C THR A 543 -15.00 -19.29 10.77
N PRO A 544 -15.45 -18.10 10.32
CA PRO A 544 -16.75 -18.00 9.67
C PRO A 544 -16.78 -18.88 8.41
N PRO A 545 -17.95 -19.44 8.05
CA PRO A 545 -18.06 -20.29 6.86
C PRO A 545 -17.86 -19.45 5.60
N THR A 546 -17.04 -19.93 4.66
CA THR A 546 -16.63 -19.19 3.46
C THR A 546 -16.74 -20.04 2.20
N ILE A 547 -16.75 -19.39 1.04
CA ILE A 547 -16.72 -20.06 -0.27
C ILE A 547 -15.47 -20.96 -0.39
N GLY A 548 -14.34 -20.50 0.12
CA GLY A 548 -13.08 -21.24 0.08
C GLY A 548 -13.13 -22.55 0.86
N GLU A 549 -13.89 -22.58 1.96
CA GLU A 549 -14.12 -23.82 2.70
C GLU A 549 -14.94 -24.84 1.91
N LEU A 550 -15.94 -24.39 1.13
CA LEU A 550 -16.69 -25.29 0.25
C LEU A 550 -15.81 -25.83 -0.87
N PHE A 551 -14.86 -25.06 -1.39
CA PHE A 551 -13.93 -25.53 -2.42
C PHE A 551 -12.74 -26.33 -1.86
N GLY A 552 -12.36 -26.14 -0.60
CA GLY A 552 -11.24 -26.82 0.05
C GLY A 552 -11.59 -28.13 0.75
N THR A 553 -12.85 -28.59 0.67
CA THR A 553 -13.32 -29.78 1.36
C THR A 553 -13.07 -31.07 0.57
N ASP A 554 -12.71 -32.15 1.26
CA ASP A 554 -12.50 -33.46 0.64
C ASP A 554 -13.80 -34.05 0.05
N GLU A 555 -14.94 -33.90 0.73
CA GLU A 555 -16.24 -34.41 0.26
C GLU A 555 -17.26 -33.29 0.07
N ILE A 556 -17.85 -33.22 -1.14
CA ILE A 556 -18.85 -32.21 -1.48
C ILE A 556 -20.04 -32.80 -2.23
N ALA A 557 -21.23 -32.21 -2.06
CA ALA A 557 -22.38 -32.48 -2.91
C ALA A 557 -22.99 -31.22 -3.52
N PHE A 558 -23.39 -31.31 -4.78
CA PHE A 558 -24.15 -30.28 -5.49
C PHE A 558 -25.61 -30.73 -5.59
N ILE A 559 -26.51 -30.05 -4.89
CA ILE A 559 -27.94 -30.33 -4.92
C ILE A 559 -28.59 -29.43 -5.96
N LEU A 560 -29.03 -30.02 -7.07
CA LEU A 560 -29.59 -29.32 -8.21
C LEU A 560 -31.12 -29.16 -8.11
N PRO A 561 -31.68 -28.06 -8.65
CA PRO A 561 -33.10 -27.84 -8.69
C PRO A 561 -33.76 -28.57 -9.87
N GLN A 562 -35.09 -28.48 -10.00
CA GLN A 562 -35.80 -29.07 -11.14
C GLN A 562 -35.66 -28.22 -12.41
N THR A 563 -35.65 -26.89 -12.29
CA THR A 563 -35.53 -25.99 -13.45
C THR A 563 -34.08 -25.76 -13.87
N ASN A 564 -33.86 -25.42 -15.14
CA ASN A 564 -32.54 -25.09 -15.71
C ASN A 564 -31.42 -26.12 -15.43
N ARG A 565 -31.78 -27.39 -15.21
CA ARG A 565 -30.88 -28.46 -14.76
C ARG A 565 -29.59 -28.56 -15.57
N GLN A 566 -29.63 -28.39 -16.89
CA GLN A 566 -28.43 -28.46 -17.74
C GLN A 566 -27.41 -27.35 -17.42
N HIS A 567 -27.86 -26.14 -17.05
CA HIS A 567 -26.96 -25.06 -16.68
C HIS A 567 -26.31 -25.33 -15.31
N TRP A 568 -27.10 -25.79 -14.34
CA TRP A 568 -26.60 -26.13 -13.01
C TRP A 568 -25.68 -27.36 -13.01
N MET A 569 -25.94 -28.35 -13.88
CA MET A 569 -25.02 -29.47 -14.09
C MET A 569 -23.66 -29.00 -14.60
N ARG A 570 -23.62 -28.09 -15.58
CA ARG A 570 -22.34 -27.53 -16.07
C ARG A 570 -21.56 -26.80 -14.98
N MET A 571 -22.25 -26.06 -14.10
CA MET A 571 -21.60 -25.41 -12.97
C MET A 571 -21.04 -26.43 -11.97
N ALA A 572 -21.82 -27.46 -11.62
CA ALA A 572 -21.36 -28.52 -10.74
C ALA A 572 -20.18 -29.29 -11.32
N GLU A 573 -20.20 -29.59 -12.63
CA GLU A 573 -19.10 -30.24 -13.35
C GLU A 573 -17.84 -29.37 -13.40
N ALA A 574 -17.99 -28.05 -13.60
CA ALA A 574 -16.85 -27.13 -13.60
C ALA A 574 -16.23 -26.92 -12.21
N PHE A 575 -17.03 -27.00 -11.15
CA PHE A 575 -16.56 -26.87 -9.77
C PHE A 575 -16.07 -28.18 -9.15
N ALA A 576 -16.19 -29.31 -9.85
CA ALA A 576 -15.76 -30.62 -9.38
C ALA A 576 -14.78 -31.26 -10.36
N PRO A 577 -13.47 -30.93 -10.28
CA PRO A 577 -12.45 -31.66 -11.03
C PRO A 577 -12.52 -33.16 -10.68
N GLY A 578 -12.59 -34.03 -11.68
CA GLY A 578 -12.47 -35.48 -11.46
C GLY A 578 -13.75 -36.28 -11.16
N LEU A 579 -14.94 -35.81 -11.53
CA LEU A 579 -16.22 -36.57 -11.42
C LEU A 579 -16.18 -38.01 -12.00
N ASP A 580 -15.21 -38.34 -12.86
CA ASP A 580 -15.00 -39.67 -13.47
C ASP A 580 -13.71 -40.41 -13.00
N VAL A 581 -13.01 -39.91 -11.96
CA VAL A 581 -11.75 -40.49 -11.46
C VAL A 581 -11.97 -41.28 -10.16
N PRO A 582 -11.49 -42.55 -10.04
CA PRO A 582 -11.62 -43.32 -8.81
C PRO A 582 -10.88 -42.65 -7.65
N GLY A 583 -11.61 -42.04 -6.71
CA GLY A 583 -11.08 -41.37 -5.52
C GLY A 583 -11.63 -39.96 -5.26
N ALA A 584 -12.31 -39.34 -6.23
CA ALA A 584 -12.95 -38.04 -6.03
C ALA A 584 -14.32 -38.17 -5.32
N SER A 585 -14.57 -37.33 -4.32
CA SER A 585 -15.78 -37.34 -3.46
C SER A 585 -16.74 -36.17 -3.71
N ALA A 586 -16.90 -35.76 -4.97
CA ALA A 586 -17.95 -34.83 -5.41
C ALA A 586 -19.19 -35.60 -5.91
N GLN A 587 -20.38 -35.27 -5.40
CA GLN A 587 -21.64 -35.91 -5.80
C GLN A 587 -22.65 -34.90 -6.36
N ILE A 588 -23.28 -35.23 -7.49
CA ILE A 588 -24.42 -34.46 -8.03
C ILE A 588 -25.71 -35.13 -7.58
N LEU A 589 -26.53 -34.41 -6.82
CA LEU A 589 -27.80 -34.89 -6.28
C LEU A 589 -28.95 -34.03 -6.79
N PHE A 590 -30.15 -34.61 -6.90
CA PHE A 590 -31.35 -33.87 -7.29
C PHE A 590 -32.21 -33.58 -6.07
N GLY A 591 -32.49 -32.29 -5.81
CA GLY A 591 -33.22 -31.88 -4.61
C GLY A 591 -34.60 -32.54 -4.46
N SER A 592 -35.25 -32.91 -5.57
CA SER A 592 -36.55 -33.60 -5.54
C SER A 592 -36.48 -35.08 -5.13
N GLU A 593 -35.28 -35.66 -5.06
CA GLU A 593 -35.05 -37.07 -4.75
C GLU A 593 -34.46 -37.27 -3.35
N LEU A 594 -34.18 -36.17 -2.64
CA LEU A 594 -33.60 -36.17 -1.30
C LEU A 594 -34.66 -35.90 -0.23
N GLU A 595 -34.55 -36.58 0.90
CA GLU A 595 -35.38 -36.32 2.09
C GLU A 595 -34.78 -35.23 3.00
N ALA A 596 -33.45 -35.12 3.04
CA ALA A 596 -32.70 -34.18 3.86
C ALA A 596 -31.37 -33.80 3.18
N VAL A 597 -30.76 -32.70 3.63
CA VAL A 597 -29.40 -32.31 3.24
C VAL A 597 -28.40 -33.33 3.82
N PRO A 598 -27.45 -33.88 3.02
CA PRO A 598 -26.42 -34.79 3.52
C PRO A 598 -25.59 -34.17 4.66
N ALA A 599 -25.47 -34.87 5.79
CA ALA A 599 -24.79 -34.37 6.99
C ALA A 599 -23.32 -34.81 7.13
N ASP A 600 -22.83 -35.61 6.18
CA ASP A 600 -21.51 -36.21 6.15
C ASP A 600 -20.52 -35.45 5.25
N ARG A 601 -20.99 -34.44 4.50
CA ARG A 601 -20.22 -33.69 3.50
C ARG A 601 -20.68 -32.25 3.40
N SER A 602 -19.82 -31.38 2.88
CA SER A 602 -20.21 -29.99 2.56
C SER A 602 -21.14 -29.96 1.34
N VAL A 603 -22.00 -28.94 1.23
CA VAL A 603 -23.07 -28.95 0.22
C VAL A 603 -23.23 -27.60 -0.47
N TRP A 604 -23.31 -27.61 -1.81
CA TRP A 604 -23.82 -26.51 -2.62
C TRP A 604 -25.29 -26.75 -3.00
N ILE A 605 -26.17 -25.84 -2.60
CA ILE A 605 -27.57 -25.77 -3.02
C ILE A 605 -27.66 -24.82 -4.21
N LEU A 606 -28.07 -25.33 -5.37
CA LEU A 606 -28.13 -24.55 -6.61
C LEU A 606 -29.56 -24.13 -6.92
N GLY A 607 -29.74 -22.86 -7.28
CA GLY A 607 -31.01 -22.28 -7.73
C GLY A 607 -31.97 -21.86 -6.62
N ARG A 608 -32.92 -21.00 -6.98
CA ARG A 608 -33.96 -20.45 -6.10
C ARG A 608 -35.12 -21.40 -5.84
N ASP A 609 -35.43 -22.24 -6.82
CA ASP A 609 -36.49 -23.22 -6.79
C ASP A 609 -36.07 -24.54 -6.13
N ASN A 610 -34.90 -24.55 -5.49
CA ASN A 610 -34.40 -25.72 -4.79
C ASN A 610 -35.20 -25.97 -3.49
N PRO A 611 -35.68 -27.19 -3.23
CA PRO A 611 -36.47 -27.50 -2.04
C PRO A 611 -35.70 -27.29 -0.73
N PHE A 612 -34.37 -27.26 -0.76
CA PHE A 612 -33.53 -27.05 0.43
C PHE A 612 -33.15 -25.59 0.70
N LEU A 613 -33.76 -24.62 -0.01
CA LEU A 613 -33.55 -23.20 0.27
C LEU A 613 -33.92 -22.83 1.74
N THR A 614 -34.85 -23.55 2.36
CA THR A 614 -35.16 -23.35 3.79
C THR A 614 -34.01 -23.72 4.70
N ALA A 615 -33.21 -24.75 4.36
CA ALA A 615 -32.07 -25.15 5.17
C ALA A 615 -30.97 -24.08 5.20
N ILE A 616 -30.71 -23.41 4.06
CA ILE A 616 -29.77 -22.28 4.05
C ILE A 616 -30.37 -21.06 4.75
N ALA A 617 -31.68 -20.81 4.64
CA ALA A 617 -32.33 -19.71 5.34
C ALA A 617 -32.21 -19.86 6.87
N GLU A 618 -32.47 -21.05 7.39
CA GLU A 618 -32.29 -21.37 8.83
C GLU A 618 -30.81 -21.27 9.24
N ALA A 619 -29.90 -21.85 8.45
CA ALA A 619 -28.47 -21.84 8.75
C ALA A 619 -27.85 -20.44 8.74
N SER A 620 -28.40 -19.52 7.95
CA SER A 620 -27.87 -18.15 7.78
C SER A 620 -28.58 -17.09 8.64
N GLU A 621 -29.64 -17.46 9.38
CA GLU A 621 -30.39 -16.55 10.24
C GLU A 621 -29.49 -15.92 11.32
N THR A 622 -28.54 -16.69 11.86
CA THR A 622 -27.57 -16.21 12.85
C THR A 622 -26.64 -15.12 12.32
N TYR A 623 -26.55 -14.96 11.00
CA TYR A 623 -25.75 -13.92 10.33
C TYR A 623 -26.62 -12.76 9.83
N ALA A 624 -27.85 -12.64 10.35
CA ALA A 624 -28.84 -11.63 9.97
C ALA A 624 -29.20 -11.66 8.46
N VAL A 625 -29.16 -12.84 7.85
CA VAL A 625 -29.62 -13.05 6.48
C VAL A 625 -31.12 -13.31 6.49
N SER A 626 -31.85 -12.65 5.59
CA SER A 626 -33.27 -12.96 5.39
C SER A 626 -33.62 -13.02 3.91
N PHE A 627 -34.44 -14.01 3.56
CA PHE A 627 -34.86 -14.28 2.19
C PHE A 627 -36.28 -13.76 1.96
N SER A 628 -36.54 -13.23 0.77
CA SER A 628 -37.86 -12.79 0.33
C SER A 628 -38.10 -13.14 -1.14
N ASP A 629 -39.32 -13.00 -1.64
CA ASP A 629 -39.62 -13.25 -3.05
C ASP A 629 -38.87 -12.29 -4.01
N ALA A 630 -38.53 -11.09 -3.52
CA ALA A 630 -37.93 -10.02 -4.31
C ALA A 630 -36.39 -9.98 -4.26
N GLY A 631 -35.77 -10.60 -3.25
CA GLY A 631 -34.35 -10.50 -2.98
C GLY A 631 -33.92 -11.11 -1.65
N VAL A 632 -32.64 -10.94 -1.31
CA VAL A 632 -32.04 -11.35 -0.04
C VAL A 632 -31.46 -10.13 0.67
N MET A 633 -31.70 -10.04 1.98
CA MET A 633 -31.00 -9.10 2.85
C MET A 633 -29.70 -9.74 3.32
N LEU A 634 -28.56 -9.17 2.98
CA LEU A 634 -27.22 -9.66 3.33
C LEU A 634 -26.53 -8.66 4.25
N ALA A 635 -26.46 -8.97 5.55
CA ALA A 635 -25.80 -8.11 6.55
C ALA A 635 -26.21 -6.62 6.45
N GLY A 636 -27.52 -6.36 6.27
CA GLY A 636 -28.07 -5.00 6.12
C GLY A 636 -28.08 -4.44 4.69
N SER A 637 -27.54 -5.16 3.70
CA SER A 637 -27.62 -4.79 2.28
C SER A 637 -28.82 -5.46 1.59
N ASP A 638 -29.69 -4.67 0.97
CA ASP A 638 -30.85 -5.18 0.20
C ASP A 638 -30.43 -5.58 -1.23
N VAL A 639 -30.33 -6.90 -1.47
CA VAL A 639 -29.92 -7.46 -2.76
C VAL A 639 -31.14 -8.03 -3.50
N ARG A 640 -31.70 -7.24 -4.41
CA ARG A 640 -32.83 -7.63 -5.27
C ARG A 640 -32.40 -8.57 -6.39
N TYR A 641 -33.14 -9.64 -6.64
CA TYR A 641 -32.74 -10.65 -7.65
C TYR A 641 -32.64 -10.15 -9.09
N ASP A 642 -33.30 -9.03 -9.44
CA ASP A 642 -33.34 -8.51 -10.81
C ASP A 642 -31.93 -8.34 -11.40
N ARG A 643 -31.64 -9.11 -12.45
CA ARG A 643 -30.35 -9.13 -13.17
C ARG A 643 -29.15 -9.46 -12.27
N ARG A 644 -29.35 -10.25 -11.21
CA ARG A 644 -28.29 -10.60 -10.25
C ARG A 644 -27.99 -12.08 -10.16
N SER A 645 -26.79 -12.36 -9.70
CA SER A 645 -26.39 -13.65 -9.13
C SER A 645 -25.98 -13.45 -7.68
N THR A 646 -26.37 -14.33 -6.78
CA THR A 646 -26.15 -14.18 -5.33
C THR A 646 -25.58 -15.46 -4.76
N VAL A 647 -24.60 -15.33 -3.87
CA VAL A 647 -23.98 -16.45 -3.16
C VAL A 647 -24.07 -16.21 -1.66
N VAL A 648 -24.47 -17.23 -0.92
CA VAL A 648 -24.54 -17.22 0.55
C VAL A 648 -23.96 -18.52 1.06
N VAL A 649 -23.03 -18.45 1.99
CA VAL A 649 -22.46 -19.61 2.67
C VAL A 649 -22.81 -19.55 4.15
N ALA A 650 -23.13 -20.66 4.77
CA ALA A 650 -23.43 -20.77 6.18
C ALA A 650 -22.85 -22.07 6.77
N ARG A 651 -22.91 -22.22 8.09
CA ARG A 651 -22.54 -23.48 8.75
C ARG A 651 -23.58 -24.54 8.47
N HIS A 652 -23.13 -25.78 8.26
CA HIS A 652 -24.06 -26.86 8.00
C HIS A 652 -24.92 -27.13 9.25
N PRO A 653 -26.26 -27.15 9.14
CA PRO A 653 -27.15 -27.14 10.31
C PRO A 653 -27.07 -28.39 11.19
N SER A 654 -26.60 -29.51 10.63
CA SER A 654 -26.45 -30.78 11.36
C SER A 654 -25.01 -31.13 11.73
N ASN A 655 -24.01 -30.37 11.25
CA ASN A 655 -22.61 -30.68 11.50
C ASN A 655 -21.77 -29.38 11.48
N PRO A 656 -21.30 -28.89 12.64
CA PRO A 656 -20.56 -27.63 12.70
C PRO A 656 -19.20 -27.66 11.99
N GLU A 657 -18.65 -28.84 11.69
CA GLU A 657 -17.40 -28.99 10.93
C GLU A 657 -17.56 -28.82 9.41
N LEU A 658 -18.80 -28.71 8.92
CA LEU A 658 -19.12 -28.62 7.50
C LEU A 658 -19.77 -27.27 7.14
N ALA A 659 -19.75 -26.94 5.85
CA ALA A 659 -20.38 -25.74 5.31
C ALA A 659 -21.51 -26.08 4.34
N ILE A 660 -22.48 -25.17 4.24
CA ILE A 660 -23.57 -25.22 3.26
C ILE A 660 -23.59 -23.90 2.49
N GLY A 661 -23.54 -23.99 1.17
CA GLY A 661 -23.57 -22.84 0.27
C GLY A 661 -24.84 -22.81 -0.57
N TRP A 662 -25.24 -21.63 -1.00
CA TRP A 662 -26.33 -21.42 -1.93
C TRP A 662 -25.89 -20.50 -3.07
N ILE A 663 -26.18 -20.91 -4.30
CA ILE A 663 -25.92 -20.11 -5.51
C ILE A 663 -27.23 -19.83 -6.24
N HIS A 664 -27.50 -18.55 -6.42
CA HIS A 664 -28.55 -18.02 -7.26
C HIS A 664 -27.96 -17.42 -8.53
N VAL A 665 -28.60 -17.68 -9.67
CA VAL A 665 -28.36 -16.96 -10.94
C VAL A 665 -29.75 -16.64 -11.53
N GLU A 666 -30.12 -15.36 -11.63
CA GLU A 666 -31.44 -14.96 -12.15
C GLU A 666 -31.50 -15.16 -13.68
N ASP A 667 -30.49 -14.63 -14.39
CA ASP A 667 -30.33 -14.81 -15.83
C ASP A 667 -29.19 -15.79 -16.12
N MET A 668 -29.53 -16.97 -16.67
CA MET A 668 -28.58 -18.04 -16.99
C MET A 668 -27.50 -17.62 -17.99
N VAL A 669 -27.64 -16.49 -18.69
CA VAL A 669 -26.56 -15.90 -19.50
C VAL A 669 -25.33 -15.57 -18.65
N ALA A 670 -25.50 -15.25 -17.36
CA ALA A 670 -24.39 -14.98 -16.43
C ALA A 670 -23.64 -16.23 -15.95
N MET A 671 -24.16 -17.44 -16.24
CA MET A 671 -23.61 -18.70 -15.73
C MET A 671 -22.12 -18.91 -16.07
N PRO A 672 -21.63 -18.69 -17.31
CA PRO A 672 -20.21 -18.86 -17.62
C PRO A 672 -19.31 -17.95 -16.79
N GLY A 673 -19.67 -16.67 -16.64
CA GLY A 673 -18.90 -15.74 -15.83
C GLY A 673 -18.96 -16.05 -14.33
N MET A 674 -20.04 -16.66 -13.84
CA MET A 674 -20.13 -17.14 -12.46
C MET A 674 -19.22 -18.35 -12.21
N ILE A 675 -19.15 -19.27 -13.18
CA ILE A 675 -18.24 -20.43 -13.13
C ILE A 675 -16.78 -19.95 -13.11
N GLU A 676 -16.44 -18.99 -13.95
CA GLU A 676 -15.10 -18.42 -14.01
C GLU A 676 -14.75 -17.68 -12.71
N LYS A 677 -15.63 -16.79 -12.23
CA LYS A 677 -15.28 -15.85 -11.15
C LYS A 677 -15.38 -16.44 -9.74
N LEU A 678 -16.36 -17.30 -9.45
CA LEU A 678 -16.68 -17.68 -8.07
C LEU A 678 -15.52 -18.33 -7.29
N PRO A 679 -14.68 -19.20 -7.89
CA PRO A 679 -13.50 -19.76 -7.21
C PRO A 679 -12.51 -18.71 -6.69
N HIS A 680 -12.45 -17.53 -7.31
CA HIS A 680 -11.55 -16.45 -6.88
C HIS A 680 -12.03 -15.70 -5.62
N TYR A 681 -13.28 -15.92 -5.19
CA TYR A 681 -13.88 -15.23 -4.04
C TYR A 681 -13.87 -16.09 -2.76
N GLY A 682 -12.91 -17.02 -2.63
CA GLY A 682 -12.84 -17.98 -1.52
C GLY A 682 -12.85 -17.37 -0.11
N LYS A 683 -12.35 -16.13 0.07
CA LYS A 683 -12.37 -15.44 1.37
C LYS A 683 -13.79 -15.08 1.85
N TYR A 684 -14.75 -14.92 0.94
CA TYR A 684 -16.04 -14.33 1.24
C TYR A 684 -17.07 -15.37 1.70
N SER A 685 -17.98 -14.94 2.58
CA SER A 685 -19.13 -15.73 3.01
C SER A 685 -20.38 -15.44 2.18
N TYR A 686 -20.48 -14.24 1.59
CA TYR A 686 -21.59 -13.85 0.73
C TYR A 686 -21.14 -12.90 -0.39
N LEU A 687 -21.81 -13.00 -1.54
CA LEU A 687 -21.53 -12.20 -2.74
C LEU A 687 -22.82 -11.83 -3.48
N SER A 688 -22.78 -10.69 -4.16
CA SER A 688 -23.72 -10.31 -5.21
C SER A 688 -22.94 -9.90 -6.46
N PHE A 689 -23.42 -10.36 -7.61
CA PHE A 689 -22.95 -9.94 -8.92
C PHE A 689 -24.10 -9.32 -9.71
N LEU A 690 -23.82 -8.24 -10.44
CA LEU A 690 -24.78 -7.56 -11.32
C LEU A 690 -24.47 -7.83 -12.79
N GLY A 691 -25.52 -8.10 -13.57
CA GLY A 691 -25.46 -8.17 -15.03
C GLY A 691 -25.15 -9.56 -15.61
N ALA A 692 -25.21 -9.65 -16.94
CA ALA A 692 -24.92 -10.86 -17.70
C ALA A 692 -23.41 -11.19 -17.73
N GLU A 693 -22.57 -10.17 -17.58
CA GLU A 693 -21.15 -10.32 -17.27
C GLU A 693 -20.99 -10.00 -15.78
N PRO A 694 -21.04 -11.01 -14.90
CA PRO A 694 -21.25 -10.82 -13.47
C PRO A 694 -20.16 -9.93 -12.87
N THR A 695 -20.54 -8.72 -12.45
CA THR A 695 -19.64 -7.76 -11.80
C THR A 695 -19.98 -7.70 -10.32
N ASN A 696 -19.00 -7.97 -9.44
CA ASN A 696 -19.24 -7.97 -8.00
C ASN A 696 -19.61 -6.57 -7.50
N ASP A 697 -20.68 -6.47 -6.71
CA ASP A 697 -21.10 -5.20 -6.13
C ASP A 697 -21.44 -5.28 -4.63
N VAL A 698 -21.66 -6.48 -4.09
CA VAL A 698 -21.74 -6.73 -2.65
C VAL A 698 -20.86 -7.92 -2.32
N GLN A 699 -20.08 -7.80 -1.27
CA GLN A 699 -19.25 -8.89 -0.74
C GLN A 699 -19.05 -8.71 0.76
N GLY A 700 -18.81 -9.81 1.48
CA GLY A 700 -18.39 -9.75 2.86
C GLY A 700 -18.17 -11.11 3.49
N VAL A 701 -17.72 -11.08 4.74
CA VAL A 701 -17.43 -12.24 5.57
C VAL A 701 -18.28 -12.12 6.83
N TRP A 702 -18.84 -13.22 7.31
CA TRP A 702 -19.59 -13.18 8.57
C TRP A 702 -18.67 -12.89 9.76
N THR A 703 -19.22 -12.28 10.80
CA THR A 703 -18.53 -12.11 12.08
C THR A 703 -18.70 -13.34 12.96
N SER A 704 -17.61 -13.89 13.48
CA SER A 704 -17.62 -14.96 14.49
C SER A 704 -17.58 -14.34 15.89
N ASN A 705 -18.70 -14.40 16.62
CA ASN A 705 -18.82 -13.78 17.95
C ASN A 705 -18.55 -14.76 19.11
N GLU A 706 -18.35 -16.05 18.82
CA GLU A 706 -18.11 -17.09 19.81
C GLU A 706 -16.74 -17.74 19.53
N SER A 707 -15.92 -17.89 20.57
CA SER A 707 -14.64 -18.60 20.51
C SER A 707 -14.51 -19.54 21.70
N PRO A 708 -14.08 -20.80 21.51
CA PRO A 708 -13.76 -21.69 22.61
C PRO A 708 -12.51 -21.26 23.38
N MET A 709 -11.75 -20.27 22.87
CA MET A 709 -10.64 -19.63 23.57
C MET A 709 -11.10 -18.46 24.46
N GLN A 710 -12.41 -18.27 24.58
CA GLN A 710 -13.04 -17.29 25.45
C GLN A 710 -13.83 -17.99 26.55
N TRP A 711 -13.59 -17.57 27.80
CA TRP A 711 -14.46 -17.89 28.92
C TRP A 711 -15.15 -16.61 29.40
N LEU A 712 -16.47 -16.64 29.48
CA LEU A 712 -17.27 -15.62 30.16
C LEU A 712 -17.78 -16.19 31.47
N ARG A 713 -17.79 -15.34 32.51
CA ARG A 713 -18.38 -15.71 33.78
C ARG A 713 -19.84 -16.16 33.59
N PRO A 714 -20.23 -17.33 34.14
CA PRO A 714 -21.60 -17.80 34.07
C PRO A 714 -22.62 -16.78 34.58
N GLY A 715 -23.65 -16.50 33.77
CA GLY A 715 -24.73 -15.57 34.10
C GLY A 715 -24.43 -14.10 33.81
N LEU A 716 -23.27 -13.78 33.25
CA LEU A 716 -22.92 -12.43 32.79
C LEU A 716 -23.29 -12.27 31.30
N ASP A 717 -23.88 -11.13 30.93
CA ASP A 717 -24.15 -10.79 29.53
C ASP A 717 -22.84 -10.43 28.83
N SER A 718 -22.56 -11.03 27.66
CA SER A 718 -21.36 -10.73 26.88
C SER A 718 -21.27 -9.26 26.48
N ALA A 719 -22.42 -8.60 26.26
CA ALA A 719 -22.47 -7.17 25.96
C ALA A 719 -22.09 -6.28 27.15
N ALA A 720 -22.05 -6.82 28.37
CA ALA A 720 -21.64 -6.09 29.56
C ALA A 720 -20.11 -6.03 29.75
N VAL A 721 -19.35 -6.86 29.03
CA VAL A 721 -17.88 -6.88 29.06
C VAL A 721 -17.34 -6.20 27.81
N LYS A 722 -16.46 -5.20 27.98
CA LYS A 722 -15.79 -4.51 26.88
C LYS A 722 -14.61 -5.33 26.37
N LEU A 723 -14.87 -6.45 25.70
CA LEU A 723 -13.82 -7.33 25.17
C LEU A 723 -12.95 -6.65 24.10
N ASP A 724 -13.45 -5.56 23.52
CA ASP A 724 -12.77 -4.67 22.58
C ASP A 724 -11.79 -3.69 23.23
N SER A 725 -11.69 -3.64 24.57
CA SER A 725 -10.75 -2.74 25.27
C SER A 725 -9.31 -3.28 25.34
N LEU A 726 -8.95 -4.21 24.45
CA LEU A 726 -7.58 -4.70 24.33
C LEU A 726 -6.63 -3.55 23.94
N PRO A 727 -5.44 -3.45 24.55
CA PRO A 727 -4.42 -2.51 24.11
C PRO A 727 -4.08 -2.68 22.62
N ALA A 728 -3.93 -1.56 21.92
CA ALA A 728 -3.49 -1.56 20.53
C ALA A 728 -2.05 -2.10 20.42
N THR A 729 -1.81 -2.95 19.42
CA THR A 729 -0.47 -3.46 19.13
C THR A 729 0.38 -2.38 18.46
N VAL A 730 1.63 -2.24 18.88
CA VAL A 730 2.58 -1.33 18.23
C VAL A 730 3.21 -2.06 17.03
N PRO A 731 3.15 -1.48 15.81
CA PRO A 731 3.75 -2.11 14.65
C PRO A 731 5.28 -2.14 14.75
N LEU A 732 5.92 -3.10 14.07
CA LEU A 732 7.39 -3.24 14.09
C LEU A 732 8.10 -1.95 13.61
N THR A 733 7.48 -1.25 12.66
CA THR A 733 7.89 0.07 12.18
C THR A 733 6.71 0.77 11.51
N SER A 734 6.90 2.01 11.07
CA SER A 734 5.95 2.79 10.27
C SER A 734 6.50 3.09 8.88
N LEU A 735 5.63 3.13 7.89
CA LEU A 735 6.01 3.55 6.54
C LEU A 735 6.45 5.03 6.55
N PRO A 736 7.62 5.39 6.00
CA PRO A 736 8.04 6.79 5.93
C PRO A 736 6.97 7.65 5.24
N PRO A 737 6.66 8.85 5.76
CA PRO A 737 5.70 9.73 5.13
C PRO A 737 6.21 10.17 3.74
N LYS A 738 5.30 10.29 2.76
CA LYS A 738 5.63 10.71 1.40
C LYS A 738 6.16 12.15 1.36
N TYR A 739 5.71 12.97 2.30
CA TYR A 739 6.23 14.31 2.57
C TYR A 739 6.87 14.32 3.96
N LEU A 740 8.17 14.55 4.01
CA LEU A 740 8.90 14.52 5.28
C LEU A 740 8.49 15.70 6.18
N PRO A 741 7.97 15.45 7.41
CA PRO A 741 7.54 16.50 8.34
C PRO A 741 8.61 17.57 8.58
N GLU A 742 9.88 17.18 8.64
CA GLU A 742 11.01 18.08 8.83
C GLU A 742 11.21 19.07 7.68
N HIS A 743 10.90 18.67 6.44
CA HIS A 743 10.98 19.54 5.27
C HIS A 743 9.87 20.60 5.29
N LEU A 744 8.64 20.18 5.61
CA LEU A 744 7.50 21.07 5.79
C LEU A 744 7.75 22.08 6.93
N LEU A 745 8.15 21.58 8.11
CA LEU A 745 8.42 22.41 9.28
C LEU A 745 9.61 23.36 9.09
N ARG A 746 10.59 23.00 8.25
CA ARG A 746 11.69 23.90 7.88
C ARG A 746 11.19 25.16 7.17
N HIS A 747 10.24 25.03 6.24
CA HIS A 747 9.63 26.19 5.57
C HIS A 747 8.83 27.04 6.55
N VAL A 748 8.05 26.42 7.44
CA VAL A 748 7.31 27.13 8.50
C VAL A 748 8.27 27.93 9.39
N ARG A 749 9.34 27.30 9.88
CA ARG A 749 10.33 27.97 10.74
C ARG A 749 10.95 29.17 10.04
N GLN A 750 11.31 29.04 8.76
CA GLN A 750 11.87 30.15 7.99
C GLN A 750 10.89 31.31 7.83
N LEU A 751 9.62 31.03 7.56
CA LEU A 751 8.59 32.06 7.37
C LEU A 751 8.19 32.74 8.68
N THR A 752 8.39 32.08 9.82
CA THR A 752 8.05 32.59 11.16
C THR A 752 9.23 33.23 11.91
N GLU A 753 10.41 33.33 11.28
CA GLU A 753 11.56 34.01 11.86
C GLU A 753 11.28 35.51 12.16
N SER A 754 11.95 36.06 13.17
CA SER A 754 11.76 37.45 13.58
C SER A 754 12.08 38.49 12.48
N ASN A 755 12.98 38.15 11.55
CA ASN A 755 13.32 38.97 10.38
C ASN A 755 12.18 39.06 9.35
N MET A 756 11.21 38.14 9.39
CA MET A 756 9.99 38.17 8.56
C MET A 756 8.94 39.14 9.12
N GLN A 757 9.18 39.78 10.28
CA GLN A 757 8.37 40.86 10.85
C GLN A 757 6.86 40.56 10.94
N GLY A 758 6.51 39.28 11.12
CA GLY A 758 5.14 38.78 11.14
C GLY A 758 4.38 38.96 9.82
N ARG A 759 5.11 39.17 8.71
CA ARG A 759 4.60 39.23 7.32
C ARG A 759 3.43 40.20 7.16
N GLY A 760 3.49 41.30 7.92
CA GLY A 760 2.47 42.34 7.91
C GLY A 760 2.42 43.08 6.58
N LEU A 761 1.24 43.53 6.21
CA LEU A 761 1.02 44.23 4.95
C LEU A 761 1.91 45.47 4.80
N GLY A 762 2.72 45.49 3.73
CA GLY A 762 3.65 46.59 3.43
C GLY A 762 4.95 46.62 4.25
N THR A 763 5.28 45.54 4.95
CA THR A 763 6.55 45.40 5.70
C THR A 763 7.66 44.81 4.83
N GLU A 764 8.93 45.06 5.18
CA GLU A 764 10.08 44.40 4.53
C GLU A 764 10.04 42.87 4.71
N GLY A 765 9.42 42.41 5.80
CA GLY A 765 9.24 40.99 6.09
C GLY A 765 8.29 40.29 5.11
N LEU A 766 7.23 40.96 4.66
CA LEU A 766 6.37 40.46 3.59
C LEU A 766 7.14 40.30 2.27
N ASP A 767 7.93 41.31 1.88
CA ASP A 767 8.78 41.24 0.69
C ASP A 767 9.85 40.13 0.79
N ALA A 768 10.39 39.90 2.00
CA ALA A 768 11.33 38.83 2.26
C ALA A 768 10.68 37.44 2.10
N ALA A 769 9.45 37.26 2.60
CA ALA A 769 8.68 36.05 2.40
C ALA A 769 8.39 35.80 0.90
N ALA A 770 7.96 36.83 0.15
CA ALA A 770 7.72 36.71 -1.28
C ALA A 770 8.98 36.28 -2.07
N ARG A 771 10.15 36.86 -1.75
CA ARG A 771 11.45 36.45 -2.32
C ARG A 771 11.80 35.01 -1.99
N TYR A 772 11.64 34.62 -0.72
CA TYR A 772 11.90 33.26 -0.27
C TYR A 772 11.06 32.24 -1.05
N ILE A 773 9.74 32.47 -1.16
CA ILE A 773 8.81 31.59 -1.88
C ILE A 773 9.19 31.53 -3.37
N ALA A 774 9.51 32.66 -3.99
CA ALA A 774 9.94 32.70 -5.39
C ALA A 774 11.25 31.91 -5.63
N ASP A 775 12.18 31.93 -4.66
CA ASP A 775 13.40 31.14 -4.71
C ASP A 775 13.12 29.64 -4.54
N GLN A 776 12.16 29.26 -3.70
CA GLN A 776 11.71 27.87 -3.59
C GLN A 776 11.03 27.39 -4.88
N PHE A 777 10.12 28.18 -5.47
CA PHE A 777 9.50 27.86 -6.77
C PHE A 777 10.52 27.70 -7.90
N ARG A 778 11.57 28.54 -7.91
CA ARG A 778 12.68 28.39 -8.86
C ARG A 778 13.45 27.09 -8.62
N SER A 779 13.73 26.75 -7.37
CA SER A 779 14.46 25.53 -6.99
C SER A 779 13.66 24.27 -7.27
N ALA A 780 12.33 24.36 -7.18
CA ALA A 780 11.37 23.34 -7.60
C ALA A 780 11.34 23.16 -9.13
N GLY A 781 11.89 24.08 -9.93
CA GLY A 781 11.86 23.99 -11.39
C GLY A 781 10.57 24.50 -12.03
N LEU A 782 9.73 25.24 -11.29
CA LEU A 782 8.52 25.86 -11.85
C LEU A 782 8.88 26.90 -12.92
N GLN A 783 8.03 27.00 -13.94
CA GLN A 783 8.16 28.01 -14.98
C GLN A 783 7.57 29.35 -14.54
N THR A 784 8.20 30.44 -14.99
CA THR A 784 7.66 31.80 -14.84
C THR A 784 6.64 32.10 -15.93
N LEU A 785 5.62 32.88 -15.61
CA LEU A 785 4.53 33.24 -16.52
C LEU A 785 4.85 34.50 -17.35
N SER A 786 5.61 35.44 -16.81
CA SER A 786 5.96 36.70 -17.48
C SER A 786 7.44 37.07 -17.31
N GLY A 787 8.30 36.05 -17.24
CA GLY A 787 9.74 36.22 -16.99
C GLY A 787 10.10 36.50 -15.51
N THR A 788 9.10 36.53 -14.64
CA THR A 788 9.22 36.70 -13.18
C THR A 788 8.20 35.82 -12.46
N PHE A 789 8.49 35.47 -11.21
CA PHE A 789 7.53 34.83 -10.30
C PHE A 789 6.63 35.85 -9.60
N LEU A 790 6.93 37.14 -9.65
CA LEU A 790 6.18 38.17 -8.93
C LEU A 790 5.11 38.82 -9.82
N GLN A 791 3.87 38.82 -9.34
CA GLN A 791 2.77 39.60 -9.90
C GLN A 791 2.52 40.83 -9.00
N GLU A 792 3.11 41.96 -9.37
CA GLU A 792 3.11 43.18 -8.56
C GLU A 792 1.94 44.12 -8.89
N TRP A 793 1.36 44.75 -7.87
CA TRP A 793 0.39 45.84 -8.02
C TRP A 793 0.53 46.89 -6.92
N THR A 794 -0.08 48.06 -7.14
CA THR A 794 -0.12 49.13 -6.14
C THR A 794 -1.48 49.16 -5.46
N GLN A 795 -1.51 48.87 -4.17
CA GLN A 795 -2.71 48.95 -3.34
C GLN A 795 -2.76 50.28 -2.60
N THR A 796 -3.90 50.99 -2.66
CA THR A 796 -4.13 52.17 -1.83
C THR A 796 -5.03 51.83 -0.66
N GLN A 797 -4.58 52.11 0.56
CA GLN A 797 -5.36 51.87 1.79
C GLN A 797 -5.73 53.16 2.50
N LEU A 798 -6.96 53.18 3.03
CA LEU A 798 -7.47 54.30 3.81
C LEU A 798 -6.60 54.48 5.07
N GLY A 799 -5.87 55.59 5.15
CA GLY A 799 -5.03 55.95 6.30
C GLY A 799 -3.60 55.38 6.31
N ARG A 800 -3.20 54.53 5.36
CA ARG A 800 -1.82 53.98 5.25
C ARG A 800 -1.05 54.36 3.98
N GLY A 801 -1.72 54.98 2.99
CA GLY A 801 -1.08 55.39 1.74
C GLY A 801 -1.09 54.30 0.67
N ALA A 802 -0.24 54.47 -0.35
CA ALA A 802 -0.07 53.49 -1.43
C ALA A 802 1.12 52.57 -1.13
N THR A 803 0.90 51.26 -1.23
CA THR A 803 1.88 50.21 -0.96
C THR A 803 1.95 49.27 -2.17
N THR A 804 3.15 48.87 -2.58
CA THR A 804 3.32 47.83 -3.60
C THR A 804 3.20 46.46 -2.94
N LEU A 805 2.36 45.60 -3.50
CA LEU A 805 2.16 44.22 -3.08
C LEU A 805 2.49 43.29 -4.24
N ALA A 806 2.76 42.02 -3.93
CA ALA A 806 3.07 41.02 -4.93
C ALA A 806 2.50 39.65 -4.55
N ASN A 807 1.81 38.99 -5.49
CA ASN A 807 1.60 37.55 -5.42
C ASN A 807 2.82 36.85 -5.99
N VAL A 808 3.10 35.63 -5.53
CA VAL A 808 4.15 34.77 -6.11
C VAL A 808 3.48 33.66 -6.91
N VAL A 809 3.78 33.57 -8.21
CA VAL A 809 3.13 32.64 -9.14
C VAL A 809 4.15 31.82 -9.92
N GLY A 810 4.09 30.50 -9.79
CA GLY A 810 4.85 29.54 -10.59
C GLY A 810 3.93 28.57 -11.35
N MET A 811 4.42 27.96 -12.43
CA MET A 811 3.63 27.06 -13.28
C MET A 811 4.34 25.74 -13.61
N ILE A 812 3.59 24.64 -13.54
CA ILE A 812 3.89 23.41 -14.29
C ILE A 812 3.07 23.46 -15.60
N PRO A 813 3.71 23.38 -16.78
CA PRO A 813 2.98 23.43 -18.05
C PRO A 813 2.15 22.15 -18.28
N GLY A 814 1.02 22.29 -18.95
CA GLY A 814 0.22 21.15 -19.41
C GLY A 814 0.74 20.57 -20.73
N SER A 815 0.65 19.25 -20.89
CA SER A 815 1.03 18.54 -22.12
C SER A 815 -0.06 18.61 -23.21
N ASN A 816 -1.32 18.81 -22.84
CA ASN A 816 -2.44 18.87 -23.77
C ASN A 816 -2.69 20.31 -24.25
N ARG A 817 -2.41 20.54 -25.53
CA ARG A 817 -2.63 21.83 -26.19
C ARG A 817 -4.08 22.32 -26.13
N ALA A 818 -5.07 21.44 -26.10
CA ALA A 818 -6.48 21.84 -26.00
C ALA A 818 -6.83 22.39 -24.61
N LEU A 819 -6.07 22.02 -23.58
CA LEU A 819 -6.29 22.40 -22.18
C LEU A 819 -5.28 23.45 -21.70
N SER A 820 -4.37 23.92 -22.56
CA SER A 820 -3.27 24.83 -22.20
C SER A 820 -3.70 26.19 -21.67
N HIS A 821 -4.97 26.57 -21.86
CA HIS A 821 -5.56 27.82 -21.36
C HIS A 821 -6.47 27.63 -20.15
N GLN A 822 -6.56 26.40 -19.62
CA GLN A 822 -7.46 26.04 -18.54
C GLN A 822 -6.71 25.56 -17.30
N PRO A 823 -5.95 26.43 -16.63
CA PRO A 823 -5.12 26.02 -15.51
C PRO A 823 -5.94 25.65 -14.28
N VAL A 824 -5.41 24.73 -13.48
CA VAL A 824 -5.83 24.50 -12.09
C VAL A 824 -4.96 25.37 -11.19
N VAL A 825 -5.54 25.96 -10.15
CA VAL A 825 -4.83 26.82 -9.20
C VAL A 825 -4.73 26.12 -7.84
N LEU A 826 -3.51 25.99 -7.32
CA LEU A 826 -3.25 25.65 -5.92
C LEU A 826 -2.76 26.91 -5.21
N GLY A 827 -3.46 27.31 -4.15
CA GLY A 827 -3.26 28.60 -3.49
C GLY A 827 -3.07 28.49 -1.98
N ALA A 828 -2.33 29.44 -1.42
CA ALA A 828 -2.27 29.75 0.01
C ALA A 828 -1.82 31.20 0.20
N HIS A 829 -2.27 31.91 1.23
CA HIS A 829 -1.73 33.24 1.53
C HIS A 829 -0.45 33.16 2.35
N PHE A 830 0.43 34.15 2.19
CA PHE A 830 1.70 34.22 2.94
C PHE A 830 1.81 35.44 3.85
N ASP A 831 0.89 36.40 3.78
CA ASP A 831 0.82 37.50 4.74
C ASP A 831 0.25 37.05 6.08
N HIS A 832 0.49 37.85 7.11
CA HIS A 832 -0.11 37.72 8.43
C HIS A 832 -0.22 39.11 9.10
N LEU A 833 -0.44 39.17 10.42
CA LEU A 833 -0.79 40.40 11.14
C LEU A 833 0.34 41.43 11.34
N GLY A 834 1.60 41.05 11.13
CA GLY A 834 2.75 41.94 11.32
C GLY A 834 3.23 42.04 12.77
N ILE A 835 3.48 43.26 13.26
CA ILE A 835 4.02 43.53 14.61
C ILE A 835 2.88 43.89 15.56
N ASP A 836 2.83 43.24 16.72
CA ASP A 836 1.93 43.59 17.80
C ASP A 836 2.24 44.99 18.34
N PRO A 837 1.30 45.96 18.26
CA PRO A 837 1.52 47.31 18.76
C PRO A 837 1.67 47.38 20.29
N GLN A 838 1.25 46.36 21.04
CA GLN A 838 1.35 46.35 22.51
C GLN A 838 2.70 45.83 22.99
N THR A 839 3.16 44.70 22.45
CA THR A 839 4.40 44.04 22.88
C THR A 839 5.62 44.38 22.00
N GLY A 840 5.39 44.84 20.77
CA GLY A 840 6.44 45.02 19.77
C GLY A 840 6.95 43.71 19.16
N ALA A 841 6.35 42.57 19.50
CA ALA A 841 6.73 41.26 18.96
C ALA A 841 6.04 40.99 17.61
N PRO A 842 6.69 40.29 16.66
CA PRO A 842 6.03 39.83 15.45
C PRO A 842 5.03 38.71 15.76
N PHE A 843 3.85 38.77 15.15
CA PHE A 843 2.94 37.62 15.10
C PHE A 843 3.55 36.54 14.20
N PRO A 844 3.84 35.32 14.71
CA PRO A 844 4.58 34.36 13.90
C PRO A 844 3.74 33.79 12.75
N GLY A 845 2.44 33.56 12.94
CA GLY A 845 1.55 33.02 11.92
C GLY A 845 2.02 31.67 11.38
N ALA A 846 2.29 30.72 12.29
CA ALA A 846 2.85 29.43 11.92
C ALA A 846 1.81 28.53 11.27
N ASP A 847 0.64 28.40 11.89
CA ASP A 847 -0.51 27.72 11.29
C ASP A 847 -1.18 28.64 10.27
N ASP A 848 -1.23 29.95 10.54
CA ASP A 848 -1.89 30.98 9.72
C ASP A 848 -0.87 31.99 9.12
N ASN A 849 -0.33 31.77 7.93
CA ASN A 849 -0.52 30.59 7.08
C ASN A 849 0.79 30.09 6.51
N ALA A 850 1.85 30.10 7.33
CA ALA A 850 3.12 29.48 6.94
C ALA A 850 2.96 27.96 6.69
N SER A 851 1.98 27.31 7.33
CA SER A 851 1.62 25.91 7.11
C SER A 851 1.18 25.65 5.66
N GLY A 852 0.21 26.40 5.13
CA GLY A 852 -0.27 26.27 3.75
C GLY A 852 0.82 26.55 2.71
N ILE A 853 1.65 27.56 2.96
CA ILE A 853 2.79 27.87 2.08
C ILE A 853 3.85 26.76 2.08
N SER A 854 4.09 26.11 3.23
CA SER A 854 5.04 25.00 3.30
C SER A 854 4.60 23.81 2.44
N ILE A 855 3.31 23.45 2.49
CA ILE A 855 2.72 22.39 1.67
C ILE A 855 2.77 22.78 0.19
N LEU A 856 2.43 24.03 -0.15
CA LEU A 856 2.50 24.57 -1.51
C LEU A 856 3.91 24.44 -2.12
N ILE A 857 4.96 24.72 -1.34
CA ILE A 857 6.36 24.62 -1.78
C ILE A 857 6.79 23.16 -2.01
N GLU A 858 6.52 22.26 -1.07
CA GLU A 858 6.93 20.85 -1.17
C GLU A 858 6.16 20.13 -2.30
N LEU A 859 4.87 20.43 -2.48
CA LEU A 859 4.09 19.95 -3.63
C LEU A 859 4.65 20.45 -4.97
N ALA A 860 5.01 21.74 -5.05
CA ALA A 860 5.62 22.29 -6.25
C ALA A 860 6.93 21.56 -6.61
N ALA A 861 7.78 21.28 -5.61
CA ALA A 861 9.05 20.58 -5.81
C ALA A 861 8.87 19.12 -6.24
N LYS A 862 7.83 18.45 -5.73
CA LYS A 862 7.52 17.06 -6.04
C LYS A 862 6.83 16.90 -7.40
N LEU A 863 5.71 17.61 -7.63
CA LEU A 863 4.90 17.47 -8.84
C LEU A 863 5.67 17.91 -10.10
N SER A 864 6.55 18.92 -10.01
CA SER A 864 7.33 19.36 -11.16
C SER A 864 8.31 18.31 -11.71
N ARG A 865 8.68 17.32 -10.88
CA ARG A 865 9.61 16.25 -11.22
C ARG A 865 8.88 14.96 -11.62
N THR A 866 7.75 14.70 -10.99
CA THR A 866 7.08 13.40 -11.01
C THR A 866 5.80 13.38 -11.84
N PHE A 867 5.23 14.55 -12.16
CA PHE A 867 3.93 14.63 -12.81
C PHE A 867 3.96 15.53 -14.04
N THR A 868 3.49 15.00 -15.16
CA THR A 868 3.21 15.74 -16.39
C THR A 868 1.69 15.87 -16.53
N PRO A 869 1.10 17.01 -16.14
CA PRO A 869 -0.35 17.19 -16.20
C PRO A 869 -0.82 17.40 -17.65
N GLN A 870 -2.10 17.11 -17.94
CA GLN A 870 -2.70 17.46 -19.24
C GLN A 870 -2.91 18.97 -19.35
N ARG A 871 -3.35 19.62 -18.27
CA ARG A 871 -3.55 21.07 -18.18
C ARG A 871 -2.51 21.74 -17.28
N PRO A 872 -2.24 23.05 -17.42
CA PRO A 872 -1.27 23.71 -16.55
C PRO A 872 -1.72 23.70 -15.08
N ILE A 873 -0.77 23.63 -14.16
CA ILE A 873 -0.99 23.84 -12.72
C ILE A 873 -0.28 25.14 -12.32
N LEU A 874 -1.02 26.05 -11.70
CA LEU A 874 -0.51 27.30 -11.15
C LEU A 874 -0.40 27.19 -9.63
N PHE A 875 0.81 27.40 -9.12
CA PHE A 875 1.08 27.51 -7.69
C PHE A 875 1.09 29.00 -7.35
N VAL A 876 0.20 29.44 -6.47
CA VAL A 876 0.00 30.85 -6.15
C VAL A 876 0.11 31.10 -4.65
N ALA A 877 1.10 31.89 -4.25
CA ALA A 877 1.15 32.45 -2.90
C ALA A 877 0.53 33.86 -2.92
N PHE A 878 -0.62 34.02 -2.25
CA PHE A 878 -1.37 35.27 -2.22
C PHE A 878 -0.89 36.22 -1.13
N SER A 879 -0.92 37.52 -1.42
CA SER A 879 -0.63 38.58 -0.45
C SER A 879 -1.87 39.38 -0.11
N GLY A 880 -2.05 39.72 1.17
CA GLY A 880 -3.09 40.63 1.64
C GLY A 880 -4.44 39.95 1.89
N GLU A 881 -4.45 38.66 2.19
CA GLU A 881 -5.65 37.92 2.63
C GLU A 881 -6.24 38.58 3.89
N GLU A 882 -5.38 38.83 4.87
CA GLU A 882 -5.69 39.35 6.21
C GLU A 882 -6.25 40.79 6.18
N SER A 883 -6.14 41.43 5.02
CA SER A 883 -6.62 42.78 4.74
C SER A 883 -7.73 42.82 3.69
N GLY A 884 -8.42 41.70 3.49
CA GLY A 884 -9.61 41.58 2.65
C GLY A 884 -9.32 40.98 1.27
N LEU A 885 -8.62 39.84 1.21
CA LEU A 885 -8.43 39.03 0.00
C LEU A 885 -7.76 39.77 -1.19
N LEU A 886 -6.96 40.79 -0.90
CA LEU A 886 -6.47 41.74 -1.90
C LEU A 886 -5.69 41.04 -3.04
N GLY A 887 -4.89 40.04 -2.70
CA GLY A 887 -4.07 39.29 -3.65
C GLY A 887 -4.88 38.36 -4.54
N SER A 888 -5.80 37.59 -3.98
CA SER A 888 -6.64 36.68 -4.76
C SER A 888 -7.66 37.44 -5.62
N GLU A 889 -8.24 38.54 -5.12
CA GLU A 889 -9.08 39.44 -5.93
C GLU A 889 -8.30 40.03 -7.11
N TYR A 890 -7.06 40.49 -6.87
CA TYR A 890 -6.21 41.02 -7.92
C TYR A 890 -5.86 39.94 -8.96
N PHE A 891 -5.49 38.73 -8.53
CA PHE A 891 -5.15 37.61 -9.40
C PHE A 891 -6.31 37.23 -10.32
N VAL A 892 -7.52 37.07 -9.74
CA VAL A 892 -8.73 36.70 -10.47
C VAL A 892 -9.14 37.78 -11.46
N THR A 893 -9.00 39.06 -11.10
CA THR A 893 -9.34 40.21 -11.97
C THR A 893 -8.28 40.46 -13.05
N ASN A 894 -7.01 40.14 -12.77
CA ASN A 894 -5.87 40.37 -13.65
C ASN A 894 -5.03 39.09 -13.81
N PRO A 895 -5.55 38.03 -14.46
CA PRO A 895 -4.83 36.77 -14.56
C PRO A 895 -3.49 36.97 -15.32
N PRO A 896 -2.39 36.34 -14.87
CA PRO A 896 -1.08 36.51 -15.50
C PRO A 896 -1.01 35.82 -16.88
N ALA A 897 -0.01 36.19 -17.69
CA ALA A 897 0.34 35.54 -18.96
C ALA A 897 -0.78 35.37 -20.01
N GLY A 898 -1.81 36.22 -19.96
CA GLY A 898 -2.91 36.19 -20.94
C GLY A 898 -3.95 35.10 -20.69
N PHE A 899 -3.88 34.39 -19.56
CA PHE A 899 -5.01 33.60 -19.07
C PHE A 899 -6.25 34.49 -18.87
N GLN A 900 -7.43 33.89 -18.94
CA GLN A 900 -8.69 34.58 -18.70
C GLN A 900 -9.36 33.96 -17.49
N THR A 901 -9.99 34.79 -16.65
CA THR A 901 -10.67 34.35 -15.43
C THR A 901 -11.66 33.23 -15.69
N ARG A 902 -12.46 33.35 -16.76
CA ARG A 902 -13.48 32.36 -17.17
C ARG A 902 -12.93 31.01 -17.61
N ASP A 903 -11.63 30.93 -17.91
CA ASP A 903 -10.99 29.72 -18.38
C ASP A 903 -10.24 28.99 -17.25
N LEU A 904 -10.08 29.59 -16.06
CA LEU A 904 -9.51 28.91 -14.89
C LEU A 904 -10.40 27.71 -14.51
N PHE A 905 -9.79 26.52 -14.43
CA PHE A 905 -10.53 25.26 -14.33
C PHE A 905 -11.13 25.02 -12.94
N ALA A 906 -10.30 25.21 -11.91
CA ALA A 906 -10.66 25.06 -10.51
C ALA A 906 -9.59 25.68 -9.61
N MET A 907 -9.91 25.86 -8.32
CA MET A 907 -8.95 26.29 -7.31
C MET A 907 -9.05 25.46 -6.02
N ILE A 908 -7.90 25.08 -5.46
CA ILE A 908 -7.79 24.51 -4.11
C ILE A 908 -7.01 25.52 -3.25
N ASN A 909 -7.60 25.93 -2.13
CA ASN A 909 -6.99 26.85 -1.18
C ASN A 909 -6.54 26.12 0.09
N LEU A 910 -5.31 26.39 0.54
CA LEU A 910 -4.78 25.91 1.81
C LEU A 910 -4.71 27.07 2.80
N ASP A 911 -5.39 26.92 3.93
CA ASP A 911 -5.32 27.88 5.02
C ASP A 911 -5.52 27.15 6.35
N THR A 912 -4.60 27.40 7.29
CA THR A 912 -4.59 26.80 8.64
C THR A 912 -4.67 25.27 8.59
N VAL A 913 -3.70 24.70 7.87
CA VAL A 913 -3.54 23.26 7.58
C VAL A 913 -2.42 22.62 8.39
N GLY A 914 -2.00 23.25 9.49
CA GLY A 914 -0.86 22.83 10.30
C GLY A 914 -1.19 21.94 11.51
N ARG A 915 -2.47 21.66 11.80
CA ARG A 915 -2.90 21.03 13.07
C ARG A 915 -4.02 20.01 12.90
N LEU A 916 -3.84 19.04 12.00
CA LEU A 916 -4.82 17.98 11.76
C LEU A 916 -5.07 17.12 13.01
N GLY A 917 -4.02 16.53 13.61
CA GLY A 917 -4.16 15.61 14.73
C GLY A 917 -5.12 14.47 14.40
N ASP A 918 -5.99 14.12 15.34
CA ASP A 918 -7.05 13.11 15.15
C ASP A 918 -8.31 13.68 14.44
N ASN A 919 -8.25 14.91 13.91
CA ASN A 919 -9.39 15.53 13.23
C ASN A 919 -9.48 15.09 11.77
N THR A 920 -10.67 15.23 11.20
CA THR A 920 -10.88 15.11 9.75
C THR A 920 -10.53 16.42 9.04
N LEU A 921 -10.01 16.34 7.82
CA LEU A 921 -9.78 17.50 6.97
C LEU A 921 -11.12 18.14 6.55
N GLN A 922 -11.32 19.42 6.87
CA GLN A 922 -12.56 20.12 6.50
C GLN A 922 -12.42 20.69 5.08
N VAL A 923 -13.39 20.36 4.22
CA VAL A 923 -13.46 20.80 2.82
C VAL A 923 -14.65 21.74 2.62
N PHE A 924 -14.40 23.04 2.68
CA PHE A 924 -15.40 24.08 2.45
C PHE A 924 -15.68 24.31 0.96
N ALA A 925 -16.87 24.82 0.66
CA ALA A 925 -17.36 25.06 -0.70
C ALA A 925 -17.33 23.81 -1.62
N SER A 926 -17.46 22.63 -1.03
CA SER A 926 -17.52 21.34 -1.73
C SER A 926 -18.78 21.20 -2.60
N ASP A 927 -19.76 22.07 -2.45
CA ASP A 927 -20.94 22.18 -3.30
C ASP A 927 -20.71 23.01 -4.57
N SER A 928 -19.56 23.69 -4.71
CA SER A 928 -19.23 24.52 -5.88
C SER A 928 -19.08 23.73 -7.18
N ALA A 929 -18.80 22.43 -7.10
CA ALA A 929 -18.88 21.48 -8.21
C ALA A 929 -19.33 20.10 -7.73
N TYR A 930 -20.06 19.39 -8.57
CA TYR A 930 -20.59 18.07 -8.23
C TYR A 930 -19.50 17.05 -7.85
N GLU A 931 -18.32 17.14 -8.48
CA GLU A 931 -17.24 16.16 -8.31
C GLU A 931 -16.51 16.26 -6.96
N TRP A 932 -16.56 17.38 -6.24
CA TRP A 932 -15.70 17.59 -5.07
C TRP A 932 -15.89 16.57 -3.93
N PRO A 933 -17.13 16.24 -3.50
CA PRO A 933 -17.30 15.29 -2.41
C PRO A 933 -16.81 13.88 -2.78
N PHE A 934 -17.05 13.45 -4.02
CA PHE A 934 -16.62 12.14 -4.51
C PHE A 934 -15.10 12.06 -4.64
N MET A 935 -14.46 13.12 -5.14
CA MET A 935 -13.00 13.22 -5.20
C MET A 935 -12.41 13.14 -3.79
N ALA A 936 -12.90 13.96 -2.86
CA ALA A 936 -12.41 13.98 -1.48
C ALA A 936 -12.61 12.65 -0.74
N GLN A 937 -13.75 11.97 -0.94
CA GLN A 937 -14.02 10.65 -0.39
C GLN A 937 -13.11 9.58 -0.99
N GLY A 938 -12.91 9.59 -2.32
CA GLY A 938 -12.01 8.66 -2.99
C GLY A 938 -10.56 8.83 -2.55
N ILE A 939 -10.10 10.08 -2.37
CA ILE A 939 -8.78 10.37 -1.80
C ILE A 939 -8.71 9.87 -0.37
N GLY A 940 -9.69 10.20 0.49
CA GLY A 940 -9.67 9.75 1.89
C GLY A 940 -9.69 8.23 2.06
N PHE A 941 -10.36 7.50 1.15
CA PHE A 941 -10.29 6.04 1.09
C PHE A 941 -8.90 5.52 0.71
N THR A 942 -8.20 6.23 -0.16
CA THR A 942 -6.88 5.84 -0.67
C THR A 942 -5.76 6.23 0.30
N THR A 943 -5.87 7.39 0.96
CA THR A 943 -4.78 7.95 1.78
C THR A 943 -4.99 7.76 3.28
N GLY A 944 -6.18 7.32 3.71
CA GLY A 944 -6.58 7.29 5.12
C GLY A 944 -6.98 8.65 5.70
N VAL A 945 -6.86 9.76 4.94
CA VAL A 945 -7.16 11.12 5.41
C VAL A 945 -8.64 11.43 5.22
N ALA A 946 -9.44 11.14 6.25
CA ALA A 946 -10.88 11.39 6.22
C ALA A 946 -11.21 12.88 6.03
N SER A 947 -12.19 13.15 5.16
CA SER A 947 -12.67 14.50 4.87
C SER A 947 -14.08 14.73 5.41
N THR A 948 -14.36 15.94 5.90
CA THR A 948 -15.72 16.38 6.27
C THR A 948 -16.14 17.59 5.43
N PHE A 949 -17.46 17.73 5.24
CA PHE A 949 -18.04 18.72 4.33
C PHE A 949 -19.03 19.63 5.09
N PRO A 950 -18.56 20.76 5.64
CA PRO A 950 -19.43 21.71 6.33
C PRO A 950 -20.50 22.32 5.40
N GLN A 951 -21.74 22.47 5.88
CA GLN A 951 -22.86 22.97 5.06
C GLN A 951 -22.78 24.49 4.78
N THR A 952 -22.21 25.26 5.70
CA THR A 952 -22.01 26.69 5.51
C THR A 952 -20.62 26.96 4.96
N THR A 953 -20.55 27.47 3.74
CA THR A 953 -19.29 28.00 3.18
C THR A 953 -18.86 29.21 4.00
N ILE A 954 -17.72 29.11 4.67
CA ILE A 954 -17.11 30.26 5.32
C ILE A 954 -16.54 31.17 4.23
N ALA A 955 -17.01 32.41 4.17
CA ALA A 955 -16.52 33.42 3.24
C ALA A 955 -15.34 34.20 3.84
N SER A 956 -14.24 33.52 4.16
CA SER A 956 -13.12 34.11 4.91
C SER A 956 -11.72 33.74 4.44
N SER A 957 -11.54 33.24 3.21
CA SER A 957 -10.20 32.95 2.66
C SER A 957 -10.19 33.09 1.13
N ASP A 958 -9.03 32.90 0.50
CA ASP A 958 -8.79 33.26 -0.91
C ASP A 958 -9.67 32.53 -1.93
N HIS A 959 -10.22 31.35 -1.60
CA HIS A 959 -11.16 30.62 -2.47
C HIS A 959 -12.40 31.45 -2.82
N VAL A 960 -12.80 32.39 -1.95
CA VAL A 960 -13.99 33.22 -2.15
C VAL A 960 -13.87 34.10 -3.39
N SER A 961 -12.68 34.65 -3.67
CA SER A 961 -12.41 35.44 -4.88
C SER A 961 -12.69 34.64 -6.16
N PHE A 962 -12.40 33.34 -6.14
CA PHE A 962 -12.65 32.43 -7.26
C PHE A 962 -14.13 32.08 -7.40
N LEU A 963 -14.80 31.76 -6.27
CA LEU A 963 -16.25 31.50 -6.26
C LEU A 963 -17.04 32.70 -6.79
N ASN A 964 -16.69 33.92 -6.38
CA ASN A 964 -17.32 35.17 -6.85
C ASN A 964 -17.11 35.41 -8.34
N ALA A 965 -16.03 34.89 -8.92
CA ALA A 965 -15.77 34.94 -10.35
C ALA A 965 -16.39 33.77 -11.14
N GLY A 966 -17.16 32.89 -10.48
CA GLY A 966 -17.81 31.75 -11.11
C GLY A 966 -16.88 30.54 -11.34
N ILE A 967 -15.73 30.50 -10.68
CA ILE A 967 -14.77 29.41 -10.76
C ILE A 967 -15.01 28.47 -9.58
N PRO A 968 -15.16 27.15 -9.79
CA PRO A 968 -15.32 26.21 -8.69
C PRO A 968 -14.05 26.19 -7.83
N ALA A 969 -14.20 26.35 -6.53
CA ALA A 969 -13.08 26.39 -5.59
C ALA A 969 -13.44 25.72 -4.27
N ILE A 970 -12.45 25.07 -3.65
CA ILE A 970 -12.56 24.50 -2.30
C ILE A 970 -11.48 25.08 -1.40
N HIS A 971 -11.77 25.11 -0.10
CA HIS A 971 -10.82 25.51 0.92
C HIS A 971 -10.63 24.38 1.92
N LEU A 972 -9.37 24.02 2.14
CA LEU A 972 -8.93 22.99 3.07
C LEU A 972 -8.50 23.64 4.38
N PHE A 973 -9.02 23.10 5.48
CA PHE A 973 -8.83 23.62 6.83
C PHE A 973 -8.68 22.47 7.82
N SER A 974 -7.64 22.51 8.68
CA SER A 974 -7.37 21.44 9.65
C SER A 974 -8.15 21.57 10.97
N GLY A 975 -8.90 22.66 11.14
CA GLY A 975 -9.70 22.92 12.32
C GLY A 975 -9.24 24.15 13.09
N ALA A 976 -10.15 24.76 13.83
CA ALA A 976 -9.84 25.95 14.59
C ALA A 976 -9.17 25.61 15.92
N ASN A 977 -8.28 26.50 16.35
CA ASN A 977 -7.54 26.35 17.59
C ASN A 977 -7.47 27.67 18.37
N VAL A 978 -7.11 27.57 19.65
CA VAL A 978 -7.04 28.71 20.57
C VAL A 978 -5.88 29.68 20.27
N ASP A 979 -4.95 29.33 19.38
CA ASP A 979 -3.77 30.14 19.06
C ASP A 979 -3.98 31.06 17.84
N TYR A 980 -5.09 30.90 17.13
CA TYR A 980 -5.43 31.67 15.92
C TYR A 980 -5.31 33.19 16.14
N HIS A 981 -4.55 33.87 15.26
CA HIS A 981 -4.26 35.31 15.32
C HIS A 981 -3.57 35.77 16.63
N ARG A 982 -2.72 34.93 17.24
CA ARG A 982 -2.01 35.24 18.48
C ARG A 982 -0.51 35.01 18.38
N LEU A 983 0.24 35.66 19.26
CA LEU A 983 1.70 35.45 19.43
C LEU A 983 2.06 33.98 19.77
N SER A 984 1.08 33.20 20.23
CA SER A 984 1.24 31.79 20.59
C SER A 984 1.08 30.82 19.42
N ASP A 985 0.70 31.29 18.22
CA ASP A 985 0.72 30.51 16.99
C ASP A 985 2.17 30.35 16.52
N THR A 986 2.81 29.25 16.91
CA THR A 986 4.25 29.01 16.74
C THR A 986 4.50 27.65 16.12
N ALA A 987 5.62 27.53 15.38
CA ALA A 987 6.00 26.29 14.69
C ALA A 987 6.08 25.05 15.60
N THR A 988 6.33 25.23 16.90
CA THR A 988 6.41 24.12 17.88
C THR A 988 5.08 23.43 18.17
N LYS A 989 3.96 24.03 17.76
CA LYS A 989 2.61 23.53 18.01
C LYS A 989 1.98 22.87 16.79
N LEU A 990 2.67 22.88 15.66
CA LEU A 990 2.20 22.24 14.44
C LEU A 990 2.37 20.73 14.51
N ASP A 991 1.43 20.04 13.88
CA ASP A 991 1.45 18.61 13.65
C ASP A 991 2.10 18.32 12.30
N GLY A 992 3.39 17.99 12.32
CA GLY A 992 4.14 17.73 11.09
C GLY A 992 3.66 16.49 10.33
N MET A 993 3.12 15.47 11.01
CA MET A 993 2.55 14.28 10.36
C MET A 993 1.23 14.62 9.68
N GLY A 994 0.33 15.31 10.39
CA GLY A 994 -0.91 15.81 9.80
C GLY A 994 -0.69 16.73 8.60
N MET A 995 0.37 17.55 8.61
CA MET A 995 0.76 18.35 7.44
C MET A 995 1.22 17.49 6.26
N SER A 996 1.95 16.40 6.51
CA SER A 996 2.33 15.43 5.47
C SER A 996 1.10 14.76 4.86
N ASP A 997 0.14 14.37 5.70
CA ASP A 997 -1.10 13.72 5.29
C ASP A 997 -1.96 14.65 4.42
N ILE A 998 -2.06 15.93 4.80
CA ILE A 998 -2.73 16.96 3.97
C ILE A 998 -1.96 17.19 2.67
N ALA A 999 -0.62 17.22 2.68
CA ALA A 999 0.16 17.37 1.46
C ALA A 999 -0.09 16.21 0.48
N LEU A 1000 -0.17 14.96 0.98
CA LEU A 1000 -0.55 13.79 0.19
C LEU A 1000 -1.98 13.92 -0.36
N TRP A 1001 -2.96 14.33 0.45
CA TRP A 1001 -4.33 14.56 0.00
C TRP A 1001 -4.39 15.57 -1.16
N VAL A 1002 -3.64 16.67 -1.03
CA VAL A 1002 -3.59 17.73 -2.05
C VAL A 1002 -2.86 17.26 -3.31
N GLU A 1003 -1.82 16.44 -3.18
CA GLU A 1003 -1.14 15.81 -4.32
C GLU A 1003 -2.13 15.01 -5.18
N GLU A 1004 -2.90 14.12 -4.56
CA GLU A 1004 -3.90 13.29 -5.24
C GLU A 1004 -4.99 14.15 -5.91
N ALA A 1005 -5.45 15.20 -5.23
CA ALA A 1005 -6.40 16.16 -5.81
C ALA A 1005 -5.81 16.89 -7.02
N MET A 1006 -4.52 17.27 -6.98
CA MET A 1006 -3.84 17.95 -8.08
C MET A 1006 -3.55 17.04 -9.27
N VAL A 1007 -3.20 15.78 -9.02
CA VAL A 1007 -3.06 14.77 -10.06
C VAL A 1007 -4.41 14.54 -10.75
N TYR A 1008 -5.48 14.32 -9.97
CA TYR A 1008 -6.83 14.13 -10.50
C TYR A 1008 -7.28 15.30 -11.37
N LEU A 1009 -7.18 16.54 -10.87
CA LEU A 1009 -7.62 17.73 -11.62
C LEU A 1009 -6.71 18.03 -12.82
N GLY A 1010 -5.39 17.81 -12.67
CA GLY A 1010 -4.40 18.07 -13.70
C GLY A 1010 -4.50 17.11 -14.89
N ASP A 1011 -4.93 15.87 -14.67
CA ASP A 1011 -5.07 14.85 -15.71
C ASP A 1011 -6.49 14.75 -16.29
N ARG A 1012 -7.50 15.26 -15.56
CA ARG A 1012 -8.90 15.24 -15.99
C ARG A 1012 -9.13 16.01 -17.30
N SER A 1013 -9.75 15.31 -18.26
CA SER A 1013 -10.12 15.89 -19.57
C SER A 1013 -11.53 16.50 -19.57
N GLU A 1014 -12.45 15.93 -18.78
CA GLU A 1014 -13.84 16.34 -18.68
C GLU A 1014 -14.00 17.61 -17.83
N PRO A 1015 -14.94 18.51 -18.18
CA PRO A 1015 -15.23 19.66 -17.32
C PRO A 1015 -15.78 19.23 -15.95
N LEU A 1016 -15.61 20.10 -14.95
CA LEU A 1016 -16.33 20.01 -13.68
C LEU A 1016 -17.77 20.47 -13.88
N ARG A 1017 -18.72 19.83 -13.19
CA ARG A 1017 -20.12 20.27 -13.16
C ARG A 1017 -20.28 21.34 -12.09
N VAL A 1018 -20.00 22.57 -12.47
CA VAL A 1018 -20.07 23.76 -11.61
C VAL A 1018 -21.50 24.00 -11.15
N ASN A 1019 -21.65 24.20 -9.83
CA ASN A 1019 -22.93 24.45 -9.18
C ASN A 1019 -22.86 25.74 -8.35
N LEU A 1020 -22.56 26.85 -9.03
CA LEU A 1020 -22.51 28.19 -8.44
C LEU A 1020 -23.78 28.95 -8.82
N GLY A 1021 -24.83 28.78 -8.02
CA GLY A 1021 -26.11 29.43 -8.23
C GLY A 1021 -26.09 30.91 -7.86
N GLY A 1022 -25.48 31.79 -8.67
CA GLY A 1022 -25.76 33.23 -8.80
C GLY A 1022 -25.80 34.15 -7.56
N VAL A 1023 -25.53 33.67 -6.35
CA VAL A 1023 -25.49 34.45 -5.12
C VAL A 1023 -24.05 34.89 -4.89
N GLU A 1024 -23.80 36.20 -5.00
CA GLU A 1024 -22.53 36.83 -4.67
C GLU A 1024 -22.22 36.57 -3.19
N LEU A 1025 -21.11 35.89 -2.88
CA LEU A 1025 -20.67 35.67 -1.50
C LEU A 1025 -20.03 36.98 -1.01
N VAL A 1026 -20.82 37.78 -0.29
CA VAL A 1026 -20.36 39.08 0.22
C VAL A 1026 -19.42 38.86 1.41
N VAL A 1027 -18.12 39.05 1.17
CA VAL A 1027 -17.13 39.26 2.22
C VAL A 1027 -17.44 40.62 2.87
N SER A 1028 -17.90 40.62 4.12
CA SER A 1028 -18.18 41.88 4.84
C SER A 1028 -16.88 42.58 5.24
N ALA A 1029 -16.23 43.26 4.30
CA ALA A 1029 -14.95 43.95 4.48
C ALA A 1029 -15.07 45.38 5.07
N THR A 1030 -16.21 45.78 5.65
CA THR A 1030 -16.44 47.17 6.08
C THR A 1030 -16.65 47.39 7.58
N GLY A 1031 -16.41 46.38 8.42
CA GLY A 1031 -16.51 46.51 9.88
C GLY A 1031 -15.17 46.88 10.53
N THR A 1032 -15.19 47.79 11.51
CA THR A 1032 -14.08 48.02 12.45
C THR A 1032 -13.57 46.70 13.02
N ALA A 1033 -12.25 46.54 13.14
CA ALA A 1033 -11.63 45.36 13.75
C ALA A 1033 -12.28 45.03 15.10
N ARG A 1034 -12.62 43.75 15.32
CA ARG A 1034 -13.23 43.26 16.57
C ARG A 1034 -12.33 43.64 17.75
N GLN A 1035 -12.81 44.53 18.62
CA GLN A 1035 -12.07 44.97 19.81
C GLN A 1035 -12.34 44.07 21.02
N ALA A 1036 -13.53 43.47 21.11
CA ALA A 1036 -13.98 42.64 22.23
C ALA A 1036 -13.96 41.14 21.89
N SER A 1037 -13.49 40.30 22.80
CA SER A 1037 -13.44 38.85 22.66
C SER A 1037 -14.15 38.15 23.81
N LEU A 1038 -14.89 37.08 23.45
CA LEU A 1038 -15.41 36.12 24.42
C LEU A 1038 -14.34 35.06 24.78
N GLY A 1039 -13.39 34.81 23.86
CA GLY A 1039 -12.36 33.78 24.00
C GLY A 1039 -12.85 32.35 23.83
N THR A 1040 -13.86 32.15 22.98
CA THR A 1040 -14.34 30.84 22.52
C THR A 1040 -13.76 30.51 21.15
N VAL A 1041 -13.55 29.22 20.91
CA VAL A 1041 -13.24 28.66 19.60
C VAL A 1041 -14.51 27.97 19.09
N PRO A 1042 -15.05 28.39 17.93
CA PRO A 1042 -16.19 27.72 17.33
C PRO A 1042 -15.83 26.32 16.83
N ASP A 1043 -16.82 25.44 16.85
CA ASP A 1043 -16.80 24.19 16.13
C ASP A 1043 -17.44 24.38 14.76
N PHE A 1044 -16.62 24.40 13.72
CA PHE A 1044 -17.02 24.66 12.34
C PHE A 1044 -17.69 23.46 11.65
N ALA A 1045 -17.55 22.26 12.23
CA ALA A 1045 -18.17 21.03 11.72
C ALA A 1045 -19.57 20.79 12.31
N TYR A 1046 -19.97 21.56 13.33
CA TYR A 1046 -21.26 21.40 13.99
C TYR A 1046 -22.44 21.76 13.07
N VAL A 1047 -23.42 20.86 13.01
CA VAL A 1047 -24.68 21.04 12.28
C VAL A 1047 -25.83 21.14 13.27
N GLY A 1048 -26.45 22.33 13.36
CA GLY A 1048 -27.64 22.58 14.18
C GLY A 1048 -27.81 24.06 14.53
N ASP A 1049 -28.93 24.43 15.16
CA ASP A 1049 -29.16 25.80 15.61
C ASP A 1049 -28.09 26.23 16.64
N GLY A 1050 -27.53 27.43 16.45
CA GLY A 1050 -26.54 28.01 17.35
C GLY A 1050 -25.08 27.85 16.89
N VAL A 1051 -24.16 28.25 17.75
CA VAL A 1051 -22.71 28.07 17.55
C VAL A 1051 -22.16 27.15 18.63
N ARG A 1052 -21.74 25.93 18.26
CA ARG A 1052 -21.07 25.01 19.20
C ARG A 1052 -19.64 25.49 19.48
N ILE A 1053 -19.22 25.39 20.73
CA ILE A 1053 -17.88 25.73 21.19
C ILE A 1053 -17.02 24.46 21.16
N SER A 1054 -15.95 24.46 20.39
CA SER A 1054 -14.95 23.39 20.39
C SER A 1054 -13.96 23.54 21.55
N ALA A 1055 -13.59 24.77 21.89
CA ALA A 1055 -12.66 25.07 22.97
C ALA A 1055 -12.89 26.45 23.60
N VAL A 1056 -12.42 26.60 24.83
CA VAL A 1056 -12.44 27.88 25.56
C VAL A 1056 -11.02 28.26 25.91
N THR A 1057 -10.63 29.49 25.59
CA THR A 1057 -9.31 30.04 25.92
C THR A 1057 -9.19 30.19 27.44
N PRO A 1058 -8.10 29.74 28.08
CA PRO A 1058 -7.83 30.00 29.50
C PRO A 1058 -7.85 31.50 29.81
N ASP A 1059 -8.32 31.88 31.01
CA ASP A 1059 -8.44 33.28 31.44
C ASP A 1059 -9.27 34.19 30.52
N SER A 1060 -10.11 33.63 29.65
CA SER A 1060 -11.01 34.42 28.80
C SER A 1060 -12.32 34.78 29.50
N ALA A 1061 -13.11 35.67 28.87
CA ALA A 1061 -14.45 36.00 29.32
C ALA A 1061 -15.36 34.75 29.38
N ALA A 1062 -15.21 33.81 28.44
CA ALA A 1062 -15.90 32.53 28.43
C ALA A 1062 -15.48 31.62 29.58
N ALA A 1063 -14.18 31.51 29.86
CA ALA A 1063 -13.68 30.71 30.98
C ALA A 1063 -14.19 31.25 32.32
N GLU A 1064 -14.16 32.57 32.51
CA GLU A 1064 -14.69 33.23 33.72
C GLU A 1064 -16.21 33.08 33.85
N ALA A 1065 -16.94 33.06 32.73
CA ALA A 1065 -18.38 32.81 32.68
C ALA A 1065 -18.76 31.31 32.76
N GLY A 1066 -17.77 30.40 32.85
CA GLY A 1066 -17.98 28.97 33.01
C GLY A 1066 -18.44 28.23 31.75
N LEU A 1067 -18.17 28.78 30.56
CA LEU A 1067 -18.37 28.09 29.29
C LEU A 1067 -17.34 26.96 29.15
N ILE A 1068 -17.74 25.86 28.54
CA ILE A 1068 -16.89 24.68 28.28
C ILE A 1068 -17.03 24.21 26.83
N ALA A 1069 -16.10 23.36 26.40
CA ALA A 1069 -16.23 22.65 25.13
C ALA A 1069 -17.54 21.83 25.10
N GLY A 1070 -18.23 21.83 23.97
CA GLY A 1070 -19.54 21.18 23.78
C GLY A 1070 -20.76 22.09 24.01
N ASP A 1071 -20.60 23.26 24.64
CA ASP A 1071 -21.68 24.24 24.77
C ASP A 1071 -22.12 24.77 23.39
N VAL A 1072 -23.42 24.98 23.19
CA VAL A 1072 -23.97 25.61 21.99
C VAL A 1072 -24.57 26.97 22.32
N LEU A 1073 -23.97 28.07 21.85
CA LEU A 1073 -24.53 29.42 22.02
C LEU A 1073 -25.80 29.57 21.18
N LEU A 1074 -26.89 29.99 21.81
CA LEU A 1074 -28.19 30.20 21.17
C LEU A 1074 -28.58 31.68 21.13
N THR A 1075 -28.19 32.47 22.13
CA THR A 1075 -28.40 33.93 22.13
C THR A 1075 -27.22 34.67 22.74
N PHE A 1076 -27.05 35.92 22.34
CA PHE A 1076 -26.04 36.84 22.86
C PHE A 1076 -26.72 38.20 23.10
N ASP A 1077 -26.85 38.58 24.37
CA ASP A 1077 -27.60 39.75 24.85
C ASP A 1077 -29.05 39.83 24.36
N GLY A 1078 -29.72 38.67 24.28
CA GLY A 1078 -31.10 38.55 23.80
C GLY A 1078 -31.24 38.45 22.28
N GLU A 1079 -30.18 38.73 21.51
CA GLU A 1079 -30.15 38.53 20.06
C GLU A 1079 -29.91 37.05 19.72
N PRO A 1080 -30.67 36.45 18.79
CA PRO A 1080 -30.46 35.07 18.36
C PRO A 1080 -29.08 34.88 17.71
N VAL A 1081 -28.36 33.86 18.16
CA VAL A 1081 -27.15 33.36 17.49
C VAL A 1081 -27.59 32.16 16.66
N VAL A 1082 -27.84 32.37 15.37
CA VAL A 1082 -28.31 31.32 14.45
C VAL A 1082 -27.17 30.65 13.69
N ASP A 1083 -26.07 31.38 13.48
CA ASP A 1083 -24.87 30.92 12.78
C ASP A 1083 -23.63 31.68 13.26
N LEU A 1084 -22.47 31.24 12.78
CA LEU A 1084 -21.18 31.83 13.13
C LEU A 1084 -21.04 33.30 12.68
N GLN A 1085 -21.61 33.64 11.53
CA GLN A 1085 -21.56 35.00 10.99
C GLN A 1085 -22.27 35.99 11.91
N THR A 1086 -23.46 35.61 12.39
CA THR A 1086 -24.26 36.39 13.33
C THR A 1086 -23.50 36.57 14.65
N TYR A 1087 -22.92 35.48 15.17
CA TYR A 1087 -22.09 35.54 16.38
C TYR A 1087 -20.89 36.48 16.23
N SER A 1088 -20.15 36.37 15.12
CA SER A 1088 -19.00 37.25 14.84
C SER A 1088 -19.42 38.71 14.72
N ASN A 1089 -20.57 39.00 14.12
CA ASN A 1089 -21.10 40.36 13.98
C ASN A 1089 -21.49 40.96 15.34
N LEU A 1090 -22.15 40.19 16.20
CA LEU A 1090 -22.51 40.63 17.56
C LEU A 1090 -21.25 41.01 18.36
N LEU A 1091 -20.20 40.20 18.27
CA LEU A 1091 -18.91 40.48 18.92
C LEU A 1091 -18.18 41.71 18.36
N ARG A 1092 -18.33 42.02 17.07
CA ARG A 1092 -17.77 43.26 16.47
C ARG A 1092 -18.49 44.51 16.96
N GLN A 1093 -19.75 44.38 17.35
CA GLN A 1093 -20.57 45.49 17.86
C GLN A 1093 -20.34 45.76 19.35
N SER A 1094 -19.69 44.83 20.07
CA SER A 1094 -19.36 44.97 21.50
C SER A 1094 -17.99 45.59 21.75
N ALA A 1095 -17.80 46.16 22.94
CA ALA A 1095 -16.56 46.74 23.43
C ALA A 1095 -15.96 45.92 24.60
N PRO A 1096 -14.62 45.93 24.79
CA PRO A 1096 -13.99 45.34 25.97
C PRO A 1096 -14.57 45.92 27.25
N GLY A 1097 -14.98 45.04 28.16
CA GLY A 1097 -15.61 45.39 29.44
C GLY A 1097 -17.14 45.30 29.45
N ASP A 1098 -17.80 45.15 28.29
CA ASP A 1098 -19.24 44.90 28.21
C ASP A 1098 -19.60 43.58 28.90
N VAL A 1099 -20.69 43.57 29.64
CA VAL A 1099 -21.26 42.36 30.26
C VAL A 1099 -22.44 41.91 29.42
N VAL A 1100 -22.31 40.75 28.80
CA VAL A 1100 -23.31 40.20 27.87
C VAL A 1100 -23.95 38.95 28.48
N GLN A 1101 -25.28 38.85 28.40
CA GLN A 1101 -26.00 37.65 28.82
C GLN A 1101 -26.06 36.64 27.67
N ILE A 1102 -25.56 35.43 27.89
CA ILE A 1102 -25.52 34.37 26.90
C ILE A 1102 -26.47 33.27 27.33
N GLN A 1103 -27.35 32.83 26.42
CA GLN A 1103 -28.10 31.58 26.59
C GLN A 1103 -27.41 30.49 25.76
N LEU A 1104 -27.09 29.37 26.40
CA LEU A 1104 -26.41 28.24 25.76
C LEU A 1104 -27.15 26.93 26.05
N ARG A 1105 -26.91 25.92 25.22
CA ARG A 1105 -27.34 24.54 25.43
C ARG A 1105 -26.15 23.68 25.82
N ARG A 1106 -26.23 23.04 26.99
CA ARG A 1106 -25.26 22.08 27.54
C ARG A 1106 -25.98 20.80 27.90
N ASP A 1107 -25.57 19.66 27.35
CA ASP A 1107 -26.17 18.35 27.61
C ASP A 1107 -27.72 18.35 27.51
N GLN A 1108 -28.24 18.96 26.42
CA GLN A 1108 -29.69 19.16 26.17
C GLN A 1108 -30.42 20.12 27.13
N GLN A 1109 -29.74 20.76 28.09
CA GLN A 1109 -30.33 21.75 28.98
C GLN A 1109 -29.97 23.20 28.58
N LEU A 1110 -30.92 24.12 28.76
CA LEU A 1110 -30.70 25.55 28.55
C LEU A 1110 -30.09 26.19 29.80
N VAL A 1111 -28.94 26.82 29.63
CA VAL A 1111 -28.18 27.52 30.68
C VAL A 1111 -28.05 29.00 30.30
N LYS A 1112 -28.10 29.89 31.28
CA LYS A 1112 -27.82 31.32 31.11
C LYS A 1112 -26.59 31.71 31.90
N VAL A 1113 -25.70 32.47 31.29
CA VAL A 1113 -24.44 32.93 31.87
C VAL A 1113 -24.20 34.39 31.51
N ASP A 1114 -23.61 35.15 32.42
CA ASP A 1114 -23.19 36.53 32.14
C ASP A 1114 -21.67 36.53 31.92
N ALA A 1115 -21.22 37.04 30.77
CA ALA A 1115 -19.80 37.08 30.41
C ALA A 1115 -19.33 38.53 30.24
N LYS A 1116 -18.24 38.89 30.93
CA LYS A 1116 -17.60 40.20 30.77
C LYS A 1116 -16.54 40.13 29.68
N LEU A 1117 -16.81 40.71 28.51
CA LEU A 1117 -15.92 40.65 27.35
C LEU A 1117 -14.55 41.26 27.65
N LYS A 1118 -13.49 40.65 27.10
CA LYS A 1118 -12.10 41.11 27.24
C LYS A 1118 -11.57 41.73 25.95
N PRO A 1119 -10.48 42.51 25.97
CA PRO A 1119 -9.78 42.90 24.74
C PRO A 1119 -9.44 41.66 23.89
N ARG A 1120 -9.59 41.77 22.57
CA ARG A 1120 -9.23 40.71 21.63
C ARG A 1120 -7.74 40.39 21.65
#